data_AF-A0A0D2WXR2-F1
#
_entry.id   AF-A0A0D2WXR2-F1
#
_cell.length_a   1.000
_cell.length_b   1.000
_cell.length_c   1.000
_cell.angle_alpha   90.00
_cell.angle_beta   90.00
_cell.angle_gamma   90.00
#
_symmetry.space_group_name_H-M   'P 1'
#
loop_
_entity.id
_entity.type
_entity.pdbx_description
1 polymer ?
#
loop_
_entity_poly.entity_id
_entity_poly.type
_entity_poly.pdbx_seq_one_letter_code
_entity_poly.pdbx_strand_id
1 'polypeptide(L)'
;MAKKAVPSAAPAPTPTPMRTTRATKPKTGGSLGSTDAAEDDRVVAEMEVDPPKPKRAAARAAATAAVASAATAASATTIAAPRGRTSKAAAPVPATSISAPLSKTAQKKATAPTNQGSQTVSYHLRARKPIQVAVARTSKTSSTSSSGALTTIRSKRRAAEMAGENTSTSKKNKKKARQTDADDADDGDYEDCDDDTAGDGDDNQDSKKLSREEAIGEALLQNTTLTTLDLGDCVIDFKNARMQPIAAALVQNKTLTTLRTRNYTDAVIADALTQNTTLTELSAYLDANGARAMAKALTQNATLTTLYVDSGEFGSAEAHAIAATLKQNSTLTTLEAFGPQIGDFGAQAIGEALKSNTTLTALRLLGNAIGSAGAQAIGEALKSNSTLTTLVLDKNKIGEAGGLAIADALVCNKTLTTLSLYWCSIGDAGVEAIVHALEQNTTLTSLNLNHNITLGCGTQAAIPRMLQVNTTLTELDLGDNRLNSVGFQAIAEALARNTSLTTLSLMGNAMEVAGAQAIATTLKSNTTLTTLDLDHSRFGDAGAQAIADALRRNKTLTTLHLKHCSIGTAGLQEIGGALAQNNTLTTLNLSMNPIDDAGANSIAEMLKSNTSLTTLDLSCSELCFKVHEIAEALKQNTTLTTLDVSRNVIGAVGAQIISEALKQNKTLTTLRLNENHIGTAGVKPIAEALKVNTALTTLELDGNSIGDAETQAIAPALVQNTTLTSLKLGNDVLGKAGAHAIATVLKQNATLTTLELSASFITCAVQTIAAALKHNTTLTTFKLRDLNDYDPEFEREMSEPLTTERLLPQVRNPHDFGLEKALSRVSRLFLRENIVDSAGVQVIQEVLSLTKPSKLEIRFGLDDFGAQVIATSLKQNSWMTELDLNSNKIGPIGAQAIAEALMQNTKLTILNLSSTQLGDAGAEAISKALRVNTTLTTLNLRECWIGSTGAMALAEELKQNVGLTSFDLSRNSIRDSGANAMAAVISQNTTLTTLDLGMNHIGDAGAERLAEALLRNTTLKVLDLWYNEIGEAGELALDNALDQNSALDWLKYGPFR
;
A
#
# COMPACT_ATOMS: atom_id res chain seq x y z
N MET A 1 -41.22 -44.03 11.42
CA MET A 1 -41.28 -44.45 12.84
C MET A 1 -40.36 -43.49 13.60
N ALA A 2 -40.78 -42.71 14.60
CA ALA A 2 -41.44 -43.05 15.88
C ALA A 2 -40.47 -43.79 16.85
N LYS A 3 -40.27 -43.36 18.11
CA LYS A 3 -40.95 -42.28 18.87
C LYS A 3 -40.21 -41.89 20.18
N LYS A 4 -40.43 -40.63 20.62
CA LYS A 4 -40.44 -40.11 22.02
C LYS A 4 -39.11 -39.92 22.80
N ALA A 5 -39.02 -38.97 23.75
CA ALA A 5 -39.77 -37.70 23.98
C ALA A 5 -39.12 -36.78 25.05
N VAL A 6 -39.31 -35.47 24.86
CA VAL A 6 -39.23 -34.34 25.84
C VAL A 6 -40.54 -34.36 26.71
N PRO A 7 -40.79 -33.62 27.85
CA PRO A 7 -40.38 -32.22 28.10
C PRO A 7 -40.25 -31.69 29.57
N SER A 8 -40.06 -30.36 29.69
CA SER A 8 -40.56 -29.47 30.77
C SER A 8 -39.79 -29.46 32.12
N ALA A 9 -39.55 -28.32 32.81
CA ALA A 9 -39.59 -26.88 32.48
C ALA A 9 -38.74 -26.08 33.52
N ALA A 10 -38.65 -24.75 33.37
CA ALA A 10 -37.97 -23.79 34.27
C ALA A 10 -38.99 -23.09 35.24
N PRO A 11 -38.69 -22.01 36.01
CA PRO A 11 -37.40 -21.35 36.33
C PRO A 11 -37.18 -20.92 37.82
N ALA A 12 -35.90 -20.68 38.21
CA ALA A 12 -35.42 -19.71 39.24
C ALA A 12 -35.90 -19.81 40.73
N PRO A 13 -35.33 -19.06 41.71
CA PRO A 13 -34.03 -18.38 41.82
C PRO A 13 -33.18 -18.84 43.07
N THR A 14 -32.14 -18.05 43.40
CA THR A 14 -31.22 -18.05 44.56
C THR A 14 -31.90 -17.91 45.96
N PRO A 15 -31.21 -18.09 47.14
CA PRO A 15 -29.75 -17.96 47.39
C PRO A 15 -29.05 -18.98 48.33
N THR A 16 -27.72 -18.86 48.42
CA THR A 16 -26.83 -19.44 49.46
C THR A 16 -26.98 -18.76 50.84
N PRO A 17 -26.62 -19.42 51.97
CA PRO A 17 -25.28 -19.13 52.54
C PRO A 17 -24.56 -20.27 53.29
N MET A 18 -23.22 -20.18 53.26
CA MET A 18 -22.20 -20.55 54.27
C MET A 18 -22.39 -21.71 55.29
N ARG A 19 -21.64 -22.80 55.05
CA ARG A 19 -20.35 -23.14 55.71
C ARG A 19 -20.26 -23.08 57.26
N THR A 20 -20.00 -24.25 57.90
CA THR A 20 -19.16 -24.37 59.11
C THR A 20 -18.61 -25.79 59.35
N THR A 21 -17.27 -25.90 59.53
CA THR A 21 -16.50 -26.85 60.39
C THR A 21 -16.74 -28.38 60.44
N ARG A 22 -15.80 -29.24 60.86
CA ARG A 22 -14.31 -29.29 60.87
C ARG A 22 -13.86 -30.64 61.50
N ALA A 23 -12.86 -31.31 60.91
CA ALA A 23 -12.18 -32.51 61.46
C ALA A 23 -13.08 -33.78 61.53
N THR A 24 -12.58 -35.02 61.71
CA THR A 24 -11.28 -35.48 62.23
C THR A 24 -10.57 -36.55 61.36
N LYS A 25 -9.23 -36.59 61.50
CA LYS A 25 -8.33 -37.72 61.18
C LYS A 25 -8.15 -38.53 62.49
N PRO A 26 -7.81 -39.84 62.49
CA PRO A 26 -6.40 -40.21 62.23
C PRO A 26 -6.12 -41.64 61.65
N LYS A 27 -4.84 -41.88 61.31
CA LYS A 27 -3.94 -43.04 61.58
C LYS A 27 -4.54 -44.45 61.85
N THR A 28 -3.91 -45.61 61.53
CA THR A 28 -2.50 -45.94 61.21
C THR A 28 -2.33 -47.38 60.66
N GLY A 29 -1.24 -47.65 59.92
CA GLY A 29 -0.48 -48.93 59.99
C GLY A 29 -0.79 -50.05 58.98
N GLY A 30 0.20 -50.95 58.77
CA GLY A 30 0.14 -52.15 57.91
C GLY A 30 0.54 -51.89 56.44
N SER A 31 1.48 -52.55 55.74
CA SER A 31 2.39 -53.71 55.93
C SER A 31 2.02 -55.03 55.20
N LEU A 32 2.77 -55.30 54.12
CA LEU A 32 3.14 -56.60 53.51
C LEU A 32 2.08 -57.45 52.77
N GLY A 33 2.60 -58.20 51.78
CA GLY A 33 1.96 -59.24 50.97
C GLY A 33 1.48 -58.79 49.58
N SER A 34 1.47 -59.60 48.51
CA SER A 34 2.22 -60.82 48.08
C SER A 34 1.56 -61.33 46.77
N THR A 35 2.03 -62.44 46.20
CA THR A 35 1.48 -63.18 45.02
C THR A 35 1.59 -62.46 43.66
N ASP A 36 2.19 -62.99 42.58
CA ASP A 36 2.14 -64.31 41.88
C ASP A 36 1.04 -64.36 40.80
N ALA A 37 1.21 -64.96 39.60
CA ALA A 37 2.41 -65.49 38.89
C ALA A 37 2.10 -65.84 37.40
N ALA A 38 3.14 -66.22 36.63
CA ALA A 38 3.13 -67.08 35.41
C ALA A 38 2.60 -66.46 34.08
N GLU A 39 2.93 -66.99 32.87
CA GLU A 39 3.53 -68.29 32.45
C GLU A 39 4.85 -68.16 31.60
N ASP A 40 5.12 -69.05 30.61
CA ASP A 40 6.35 -69.20 29.77
C ASP A 40 5.97 -69.42 28.27
N ASP A 41 6.97 -69.76 27.43
CA ASP A 41 6.98 -70.26 26.03
C ASP A 41 7.15 -69.22 24.89
N ARG A 42 8.15 -69.23 23.96
CA ARG A 42 9.07 -70.22 23.27
C ARG A 42 8.69 -70.35 21.77
N VAL A 43 9.54 -70.67 20.76
CA VAL A 43 10.94 -71.16 20.68
C VAL A 43 11.57 -70.91 19.26
N VAL A 44 12.91 -70.64 19.17
CA VAL A 44 14.00 -71.04 18.19
C VAL A 44 13.69 -71.18 16.65
N ALA A 45 14.51 -70.76 15.66
CA ALA A 45 15.78 -71.38 15.19
C ALA A 45 16.64 -70.57 14.16
N GLU A 46 17.76 -71.15 13.71
CA GLU A 46 18.90 -70.56 12.95
C GLU A 46 18.92 -70.88 11.43
N MET A 47 19.83 -70.25 10.64
CA MET A 47 20.79 -70.89 9.68
C MET A 47 21.65 -69.88 8.87
N GLU A 48 22.80 -70.33 8.32
CA GLU A 48 23.77 -69.57 7.49
C GLU A 48 23.58 -69.73 5.96
N VAL A 49 24.27 -68.91 5.13
CA VAL A 49 25.21 -69.30 4.03
C VAL A 49 25.55 -68.11 3.07
N ASP A 50 26.77 -68.09 2.53
CA ASP A 50 27.44 -67.09 1.62
C ASP A 50 28.17 -67.91 0.48
N PRO A 51 28.83 -67.41 -0.60
CA PRO A 51 28.98 -66.07 -1.22
C PRO A 51 28.63 -66.08 -2.75
N PRO A 52 29.06 -65.14 -3.66
CA PRO A 52 30.46 -65.03 -4.13
C PRO A 52 31.03 -63.62 -4.51
N LYS A 53 32.36 -63.53 -4.58
CA LYS A 53 33.23 -62.45 -5.12
C LYS A 53 33.56 -62.75 -6.63
N PRO A 54 34.23 -61.91 -7.49
CA PRO A 54 35.55 -61.28 -7.18
C PRO A 54 36.21 -60.13 -8.05
N LYS A 55 37.27 -59.50 -7.46
CA LYS A 55 38.55 -59.01 -8.10
C LYS A 55 38.49 -57.73 -9.01
N ARG A 56 39.56 -56.91 -9.20
CA ARG A 56 40.98 -56.87 -8.70
C ARG A 56 41.69 -55.50 -8.90
N ALA A 57 42.66 -55.16 -8.03
CA ALA A 57 43.97 -54.48 -8.28
C ALA A 57 44.02 -53.05 -8.91
N ALA A 58 45.12 -52.27 -8.92
CA ALA A 58 46.34 -52.04 -8.07
C ALA A 58 47.24 -50.96 -8.76
N ALA A 59 48.30 -50.33 -8.20
CA ALA A 59 48.67 -49.85 -6.85
C ALA A 59 50.05 -49.09 -6.91
N ARG A 60 50.45 -48.36 -5.85
CA ARG A 60 51.77 -47.67 -5.60
C ARG A 60 52.12 -46.41 -6.44
N ALA A 61 53.15 -45.59 -6.13
CA ALA A 61 53.66 -45.00 -4.86
C ALA A 61 54.95 -44.15 -5.09
N ALA A 62 55.13 -43.04 -4.32
CA ALA A 62 56.37 -42.25 -4.11
C ALA A 62 56.94 -41.47 -5.35
N ALA A 63 57.90 -40.53 -5.28
CA ALA A 63 58.75 -40.01 -4.19
C ALA A 63 59.34 -38.57 -4.44
N THR A 64 59.90 -37.94 -3.39
CA THR A 64 61.07 -36.99 -3.34
C THR A 64 61.08 -35.55 -3.91
N ALA A 65 61.44 -34.61 -3.00
CA ALA A 65 62.54 -33.61 -3.05
C ALA A 65 62.49 -32.29 -3.89
N ALA A 66 62.38 -31.20 -3.11
CA ALA A 66 62.88 -29.82 -3.23
C ALA A 66 63.87 -29.34 -4.34
N VAL A 67 63.63 -28.10 -4.82
CA VAL A 67 64.60 -27.11 -5.35
C VAL A 67 64.16 -25.70 -4.89
N ALA A 68 65.05 -24.68 -4.87
CA ALA A 68 64.73 -23.29 -4.48
C ALA A 68 65.50 -22.23 -5.32
N SER A 69 65.11 -20.96 -5.14
CA SER A 69 65.80 -19.69 -5.49
C SER A 69 65.69 -19.08 -6.90
N ALA A 70 65.20 -17.82 -6.95
CA ALA A 70 65.41 -16.69 -7.88
C ALA A 70 64.30 -15.63 -7.57
N ALA A 71 64.48 -14.35 -7.22
CA ALA A 71 65.58 -13.37 -7.33
C ALA A 71 65.84 -12.88 -8.78
N THR A 72 65.98 -11.58 -9.11
CA THR A 72 66.00 -10.33 -8.30
C THR A 72 65.70 -9.10 -9.19
N ALA A 73 65.18 -7.98 -8.63
CA ALA A 73 65.38 -6.63 -9.19
C ALA A 73 65.11 -5.55 -8.12
N ALA A 74 65.99 -4.53 -8.01
CA ALA A 74 65.82 -3.38 -7.12
C ALA A 74 66.70 -2.16 -7.50
N SER A 75 66.17 -0.95 -7.31
CA SER A 75 66.86 0.34 -7.09
C SER A 75 65.77 1.38 -6.77
N ALA A 76 65.74 2.16 -5.69
CA ALA A 76 66.71 2.71 -4.73
C ALA A 76 67.41 4.01 -5.17
N THR A 77 66.97 5.13 -4.57
CA THR A 77 67.75 6.36 -4.42
C THR A 77 67.47 6.96 -3.02
N THR A 78 68.47 7.59 -2.41
CA THR A 78 68.46 8.06 -1.01
C THR A 78 68.49 9.59 -0.94
N ILE A 79 68.12 10.22 0.19
CA ILE A 79 68.92 11.26 0.89
C ILE A 79 68.24 11.81 2.17
N ALA A 80 69.08 12.11 3.17
CA ALA A 80 68.93 12.99 4.36
C ALA A 80 67.75 12.86 5.35
N ALA A 81 68.14 12.79 6.63
CA ALA A 81 67.39 13.29 7.79
C ALA A 81 68.33 14.17 8.64
N PRO A 82 67.81 15.08 9.51
CA PRO A 82 68.60 15.54 10.65
C PRO A 82 67.86 15.57 12.00
N ARG A 83 68.27 14.65 12.90
CA ARG A 83 68.59 14.85 14.34
C ARG A 83 67.73 15.77 15.24
N GLY A 84 67.18 15.18 16.31
CA GLY A 84 66.96 15.82 17.62
C GLY A 84 65.60 15.50 18.26
N ARG A 85 65.46 15.25 19.58
CA ARG A 85 66.45 15.18 20.69
C ARG A 85 65.96 14.21 21.79
N THR A 86 66.88 13.79 22.67
CA THR A 86 66.74 12.73 23.70
C THR A 86 66.13 13.15 25.05
N SER A 87 65.33 12.27 25.70
CA SER A 87 65.45 11.86 27.12
C SER A 87 64.39 10.76 27.46
N LYS A 88 64.76 9.58 28.00
CA LYS A 88 64.92 9.18 29.43
C LYS A 88 63.66 9.30 30.32
N ALA A 89 63.42 8.47 31.36
CA ALA A 89 63.77 7.06 31.67
C ALA A 89 63.19 6.67 33.07
N ALA A 90 62.71 5.42 33.25
CA ALA A 90 62.33 4.79 34.55
C ALA A 90 61.17 5.49 35.33
N ALA A 91 60.60 4.98 36.44
CA ALA A 91 60.79 3.75 37.23
C ALA A 91 59.42 3.30 37.86
N PRO A 92 59.28 2.10 38.48
CA PRO A 92 57.99 1.56 38.93
C PRO A 92 57.66 1.77 40.43
N VAL A 93 56.35 1.67 40.75
CA VAL A 93 55.68 1.12 41.95
C VAL A 93 56.31 1.33 43.35
N PRO A 94 55.49 1.84 44.30
CA PRO A 94 55.28 1.15 45.57
C PRO A 94 53.79 0.95 45.91
N ALA A 95 53.49 0.01 46.82
CA ALA A 95 52.14 -0.29 47.29
C ALA A 95 52.10 -0.47 48.81
N THR A 96 51.05 0.07 49.45
CA THR A 96 50.60 -0.15 50.83
C THR A 96 49.21 0.50 50.97
N SER A 97 48.17 0.03 51.66
CA SER A 97 47.78 -1.17 52.44
C SER A 97 46.84 -0.67 53.56
N ILE A 98 46.19 -1.55 54.34
CA ILE A 98 45.23 -1.22 55.44
C ILE A 98 43.90 -0.66 54.85
N SER A 99 42.69 -1.08 55.21
CA SER A 99 42.12 -2.16 56.04
C SER A 99 40.65 -2.36 55.59
N ALA A 100 39.85 -3.38 55.92
CA ALA A 100 39.92 -4.77 56.43
C ALA A 100 38.47 -5.34 56.24
N PRO A 101 38.19 -6.65 56.41
CA PRO A 101 37.04 -7.29 55.74
C PRO A 101 36.08 -8.07 56.67
N LEU A 102 35.31 -8.99 56.06
CA LEU A 102 34.45 -10.08 56.58
C LEU A 102 32.93 -9.78 56.48
N SER A 103 32.07 -10.79 56.21
CA SER A 103 32.29 -12.24 56.23
C SER A 103 31.93 -12.98 54.92
N LYS A 104 32.45 -14.20 54.76
CA LYS A 104 31.98 -15.24 53.82
C LYS A 104 31.13 -16.27 54.61
N THR A 105 30.56 -17.34 54.05
CA THR A 105 31.30 -18.59 53.71
C THR A 105 30.35 -19.68 53.18
N ALA A 106 30.87 -20.53 52.27
CA ALA A 106 30.32 -21.82 51.78
C ALA A 106 28.98 -21.79 51.00
N GLN A 107 28.77 -22.52 49.87
CA GLN A 107 29.10 -23.91 49.48
C GLN A 107 28.23 -24.95 50.25
N LYS A 108 27.74 -26.06 49.65
CA LYS A 108 28.18 -26.78 48.44
C LYS A 108 27.11 -27.76 47.90
N LYS A 109 27.19 -28.07 46.59
CA LYS A 109 26.85 -29.37 45.92
C LYS A 109 25.43 -29.99 45.98
N ALA A 110 24.84 -30.12 44.78
CA ALA A 110 24.61 -31.39 44.04
C ALA A 110 23.19 -32.01 43.88
N THR A 111 23.05 -32.64 42.70
CA THR A 111 22.10 -33.71 42.26
C THR A 111 20.61 -33.39 42.03
N ALA A 112 20.07 -33.96 40.95
CA ALA A 112 18.68 -33.86 40.46
C ALA A 112 17.83 -35.07 40.89
N PRO A 113 16.49 -35.00 40.75
CA PRO A 113 15.76 -35.56 39.58
C PRO A 113 14.89 -34.48 38.88
N THR A 114 14.51 -34.47 37.59
CA THR A 114 13.84 -35.45 36.68
C THR A 114 12.42 -35.90 37.09
N ASN A 115 11.42 -36.07 36.21
CA ASN A 115 11.12 -35.54 34.85
C ASN A 115 9.68 -36.00 34.47
N GLN A 116 8.86 -35.16 33.82
CA GLN A 116 7.63 -35.47 33.03
C GLN A 116 6.89 -34.15 32.74
N GLY A 117 6.37 -33.82 31.55
CA GLY A 117 6.57 -34.31 30.18
C GLY A 117 6.12 -33.19 29.21
N SER A 118 6.73 -32.90 28.07
CA SER A 118 7.10 -33.76 26.92
C SER A 118 5.95 -34.00 25.92
N GLN A 119 5.73 -33.03 25.01
CA GLN A 119 5.54 -33.35 23.59
C GLN A 119 6.37 -32.38 22.72
N THR A 120 7.40 -32.91 22.06
CA THR A 120 8.04 -32.34 20.86
C THR A 120 7.27 -32.81 19.61
N VAL A 121 7.43 -32.23 18.43
CA VAL A 121 8.47 -32.50 17.40
C VAL A 121 8.35 -31.36 16.37
N SER A 122 9.34 -30.54 16.01
CA SER A 122 10.70 -30.78 15.48
C SER A 122 10.73 -31.12 13.97
N TYR A 123 11.16 -30.15 13.15
CA TYR A 123 11.44 -30.28 11.72
C TYR A 123 12.60 -31.26 11.42
N HIS A 124 12.65 -31.84 10.21
CA HIS A 124 13.82 -31.70 9.31
C HIS A 124 13.65 -32.35 7.90
N LEU A 125 13.68 -31.50 6.87
CA LEU A 125 14.52 -31.59 5.66
C LEU A 125 15.27 -32.92 5.35
N ARG A 126 14.94 -33.57 4.22
CA ARG A 126 15.77 -33.55 2.98
C ARG A 126 15.17 -34.35 1.80
N ALA A 127 15.66 -34.07 0.59
CA ALA A 127 15.13 -34.56 -0.69
C ALA A 127 15.90 -35.74 -1.30
N ARG A 128 15.28 -36.45 -2.26
CA ARG A 128 15.90 -36.86 -3.56
C ARG A 128 14.87 -37.39 -4.59
N LYS A 129 15.18 -37.19 -5.88
CA LYS A 129 14.52 -37.81 -7.06
C LYS A 129 15.16 -39.20 -7.36
N PRO A 130 14.82 -39.91 -8.47
CA PRO A 130 13.58 -40.65 -8.73
C PRO A 130 13.87 -42.10 -9.18
N ILE A 131 12.85 -42.89 -9.59
CA ILE A 131 12.98 -43.92 -10.65
C ILE A 131 11.58 -44.38 -11.15
N GLN A 132 11.53 -44.89 -12.38
CA GLN A 132 10.32 -45.32 -13.10
C GLN A 132 9.90 -46.77 -12.75
N VAL A 133 8.67 -47.15 -13.11
CA VAL A 133 8.34 -48.31 -13.99
C VAL A 133 6.87 -48.19 -14.40
N ALA A 134 6.53 -48.64 -15.62
CA ALA A 134 5.18 -48.54 -16.21
C ALA A 134 4.50 -49.91 -16.39
N VAL A 135 3.16 -49.94 -16.40
CA VAL A 135 2.31 -50.98 -17.01
C VAL A 135 1.08 -50.29 -17.63
N ALA A 136 0.56 -50.83 -18.74
CA ALA A 136 -0.55 -50.25 -19.52
C ALA A 136 -1.73 -51.23 -19.70
N ARG A 137 -2.92 -50.70 -20.06
CA ARG A 137 -4.02 -51.27 -20.90
C ARG A 137 -5.30 -50.40 -20.79
N THR A 138 -5.87 -49.84 -21.88
CA THR A 138 -6.89 -50.40 -22.82
C THR A 138 -8.18 -50.92 -22.14
N SER A 139 -9.43 -50.67 -22.59
CA SER A 139 -9.94 -49.97 -23.80
C SER A 139 -11.49 -49.98 -23.89
N LYS A 140 -12.09 -49.08 -24.73
CA LYS A 140 -13.41 -49.24 -25.42
C LYS A 140 -14.67 -49.25 -24.50
N THR A 141 -15.93 -49.06 -24.93
CA THR A 141 -16.59 -48.88 -26.26
C THR A 141 -17.95 -48.12 -26.13
N SER A 142 -18.40 -47.43 -27.19
CA SER A 142 -19.78 -47.35 -27.81
C SER A 142 -21.09 -47.51 -26.98
N SER A 143 -22.31 -47.05 -27.36
CA SER A 143 -22.92 -46.54 -28.63
C SER A 143 -24.42 -46.13 -28.46
N THR A 144 -24.98 -45.36 -29.42
CA THR A 144 -26.40 -45.39 -29.94
C THR A 144 -27.59 -45.00 -29.01
N SER A 145 -28.76 -44.47 -29.46
CA SER A 145 -29.25 -43.96 -30.77
C SER A 145 -30.69 -43.34 -30.71
N SER A 146 -31.13 -42.69 -31.80
CA SER A 146 -32.55 -42.58 -32.31
C SER A 146 -33.54 -41.58 -31.65
N SER A 147 -34.59 -41.03 -32.31
CA SER A 147 -34.90 -40.77 -33.75
C SER A 147 -36.25 -39.99 -33.97
N GLY A 148 -36.38 -39.22 -35.07
CA GLY A 148 -37.66 -38.73 -35.66
C GLY A 148 -37.79 -37.18 -35.68
N ALA A 149 -38.16 -36.42 -36.74
CA ALA A 149 -39.12 -36.55 -37.88
C ALA A 149 -40.52 -35.95 -37.56
N LEU A 150 -41.19 -35.03 -38.30
CA LEU A 150 -41.00 -34.24 -39.55
C LEU A 150 -41.73 -32.84 -39.36
N THR A 151 -42.09 -31.91 -40.28
CA THR A 151 -42.26 -31.89 -41.76
C THR A 151 -42.21 -30.45 -42.37
N THR A 152 -41.37 -30.26 -43.41
CA THR A 152 -41.47 -29.43 -44.65
C THR A 152 -42.53 -28.31 -44.84
N ILE A 153 -42.09 -27.09 -45.26
CA ILE A 153 -42.52 -26.35 -46.50
C ILE A 153 -41.64 -25.11 -46.81
N ARG A 154 -41.01 -25.16 -48.00
CA ARG A 154 -40.66 -24.16 -49.07
C ARG A 154 -40.87 -22.64 -48.80
N SER A 155 -40.05 -21.73 -49.35
CA SER A 155 -39.53 -21.71 -50.74
C SER A 155 -38.20 -20.99 -51.05
N LYS A 156 -37.32 -21.65 -51.84
CA LYS A 156 -36.68 -21.25 -53.15
C LYS A 156 -36.39 -19.75 -53.45
N ARG A 157 -35.32 -19.34 -54.17
CA ARG A 157 -34.20 -19.99 -54.95
C ARG A 157 -33.07 -18.94 -55.16
N ARG A 158 -31.77 -19.28 -55.20
CA ARG A 158 -30.86 -19.49 -56.38
C ARG A 158 -30.93 -18.44 -57.53
N ALA A 159 -29.82 -18.02 -58.20
CA ALA A 159 -28.37 -18.25 -57.99
C ALA A 159 -27.47 -17.44 -58.99
N ALA A 160 -26.16 -17.37 -58.67
CA ALA A 160 -24.98 -17.50 -59.55
C ALA A 160 -24.50 -16.42 -60.58
N GLU A 161 -23.16 -16.34 -60.66
CA GLU A 161 -22.24 -16.09 -61.80
C GLU A 161 -21.98 -14.69 -62.43
N MET A 162 -20.70 -14.29 -62.30
CA MET A 162 -19.73 -13.75 -63.28
C MET A 162 -19.93 -12.45 -64.11
N ALA A 163 -18.82 -11.67 -64.11
CA ALA A 163 -18.30 -10.78 -65.17
C ALA A 163 -19.03 -9.45 -65.49
N GLY A 164 -18.26 -8.47 -65.98
CA GLY A 164 -18.79 -7.19 -66.51
C GLY A 164 -17.93 -5.96 -66.18
N GLU A 165 -17.03 -5.58 -67.09
CA GLU A 165 -16.13 -4.42 -66.98
C GLU A 165 -16.80 -3.02 -66.99
N ASN A 166 -15.99 -1.98 -66.70
CA ASN A 166 -16.01 -0.62 -67.33
C ASN A 166 -17.33 0.18 -67.29
N THR A 167 -17.40 1.40 -66.72
CA THR A 167 -16.71 2.60 -67.25
C THR A 167 -16.65 3.81 -66.30
N SER A 168 -15.61 4.62 -66.53
CA SER A 168 -15.46 6.08 -66.38
C SER A 168 -16.74 6.97 -66.34
N THR A 169 -16.77 8.18 -65.76
CA THR A 169 -15.79 9.29 -65.89
C THR A 169 -15.79 10.27 -64.69
N SER A 170 -14.67 10.98 -64.50
CA SER A 170 -14.56 12.12 -63.57
C SER A 170 -15.10 13.44 -64.16
N LYS A 171 -15.47 14.40 -63.30
CA LYS A 171 -15.37 15.84 -63.62
C LYS A 171 -15.19 16.71 -62.37
N LYS A 172 -14.09 17.48 -62.34
CA LYS A 172 -13.84 18.58 -61.39
C LYS A 172 -14.51 19.86 -61.90
N ASN A 173 -14.94 20.77 -61.02
CA ASN A 173 -14.32 22.12 -60.88
C ASN A 173 -15.12 23.14 -60.01
N LYS A 174 -14.38 23.75 -59.06
CA LYS A 174 -14.29 25.20 -58.75
C LYS A 174 -15.53 26.04 -58.32
N LYS A 175 -15.29 26.67 -57.15
CA LYS A 175 -15.38 28.13 -56.83
C LYS A 175 -16.64 28.70 -56.14
N LYS A 176 -16.34 29.28 -54.97
CA LYS A 176 -16.87 30.53 -54.38
C LYS A 176 -18.35 30.60 -53.97
N ALA A 177 -18.53 30.49 -52.65
CA ALA A 177 -19.14 31.52 -51.79
C ALA A 177 -20.56 32.02 -52.11
N ARG A 178 -21.48 31.68 -51.22
CA ARG A 178 -22.28 32.69 -50.52
C ARG A 178 -22.61 32.27 -49.09
N GLN A 179 -22.97 33.29 -48.33
CA GLN A 179 -23.29 33.31 -46.91
C GLN A 179 -24.81 33.13 -46.75
N THR A 180 -25.21 32.21 -45.87
CA THR A 180 -26.52 32.12 -45.20
C THR A 180 -26.29 31.39 -43.88
N ASP A 181 -26.35 32.12 -42.77
CA ASP A 181 -27.39 32.04 -41.73
C ASP A 181 -27.75 30.67 -41.11
N ALA A 182 -28.27 30.72 -39.88
CA ALA A 182 -28.44 29.59 -38.98
C ALA A 182 -29.61 28.65 -39.34
N ASP A 183 -29.55 27.40 -38.88
CA ASP A 183 -30.35 26.89 -37.74
C ASP A 183 -29.89 25.45 -37.39
N ASP A 184 -30.62 24.74 -36.52
CA ASP A 184 -30.47 23.32 -36.15
C ASP A 184 -29.19 22.90 -35.39
N ALA A 185 -29.17 23.18 -34.08
CA ALA A 185 -28.56 22.31 -33.06
C ALA A 185 -29.57 22.13 -31.91
N ASP A 186 -29.92 20.88 -31.61
CA ASP A 186 -31.07 20.49 -30.78
C ASP A 186 -30.72 20.53 -29.28
N ASP A 187 -31.25 21.50 -28.53
CA ASP A 187 -31.10 21.59 -27.07
C ASP A 187 -32.13 20.67 -26.38
N GLY A 188 -31.63 19.69 -25.61
CA GLY A 188 -32.45 18.67 -24.94
C GLY A 188 -32.48 18.83 -23.42
N ASP A 189 -33.48 19.59 -22.97
CA ASP A 189 -33.95 19.85 -21.60
C ASP A 189 -33.35 19.03 -20.43
N TYR A 190 -32.84 19.76 -19.43
CA TYR A 190 -32.89 19.37 -18.02
C TYR A 190 -33.48 20.55 -17.23
N GLU A 191 -34.78 20.45 -16.93
CA GLU A 191 -35.56 21.52 -16.29
C GLU A 191 -35.21 21.75 -14.80
N ASP A 192 -35.40 22.99 -14.38
CA ASP A 192 -35.87 23.48 -13.08
C ASP A 192 -35.25 22.99 -11.77
N CYS A 193 -34.59 23.93 -11.07
CA CYS A 193 -34.47 24.00 -9.61
C CYS A 193 -34.46 25.47 -9.15
N ASP A 194 -35.53 26.21 -9.47
CA ASP A 194 -35.83 27.50 -8.85
C ASP A 194 -36.63 27.29 -7.54
N ASP A 195 -36.12 27.75 -6.41
CA ASP A 195 -36.92 28.36 -5.34
C ASP A 195 -36.05 29.34 -4.53
N ASP A 196 -36.69 30.36 -3.96
CA ASP A 196 -36.07 31.61 -3.50
C ASP A 196 -35.65 31.60 -2.02
N THR A 197 -34.60 32.36 -1.66
CA THR A 197 -34.61 33.22 -0.44
C THR A 197 -33.48 34.26 -0.40
N ALA A 198 -33.66 35.33 -1.19
CA ALA A 198 -33.33 36.74 -0.89
C ALA A 198 -31.98 37.14 -0.22
N GLY A 199 -31.18 37.90 -0.97
CA GLY A 199 -30.91 39.31 -0.59
C GLY A 199 -29.50 39.72 -0.11
N ASP A 200 -28.58 40.01 -1.03
CA ASP A 200 -28.14 41.40 -1.36
C ASP A 200 -26.88 41.41 -2.26
N GLY A 201 -26.67 42.50 -3.03
CA GLY A 201 -25.34 42.85 -3.56
C GLY A 201 -25.01 42.53 -5.03
N ASP A 202 -25.75 43.14 -5.96
CA ASP A 202 -25.34 43.59 -7.31
C ASP A 202 -24.02 43.06 -7.93
N ASP A 203 -24.13 42.08 -8.85
CA ASP A 203 -23.04 41.69 -9.76
C ASP A 203 -23.61 40.98 -11.02
N ASN A 204 -24.40 41.69 -11.85
CA ASN A 204 -25.11 41.13 -13.02
C ASN A 204 -24.68 41.74 -14.36
N GLN A 205 -23.45 41.43 -14.80
CA GLN A 205 -23.02 41.57 -16.20
C GLN A 205 -22.20 40.35 -16.66
N ASP A 206 -22.47 39.89 -17.88
CA ASP A 206 -21.68 38.96 -18.71
C ASP A 206 -21.02 37.76 -18.02
N SER A 207 -21.81 36.72 -17.71
CA SER A 207 -21.28 35.37 -17.49
C SER A 207 -21.73 34.37 -18.57
N LYS A 208 -20.99 34.35 -19.69
CA LYS A 208 -20.71 33.06 -20.33
C LYS A 208 -20.09 32.17 -19.25
N LYS A 209 -20.65 30.99 -18.99
CA LYS A 209 -20.08 30.02 -18.03
C LYS A 209 -18.73 29.52 -18.57
N LEU A 210 -17.65 30.22 -18.21
CA LEU A 210 -16.27 29.86 -18.53
C LEU A 210 -16.02 28.40 -18.17
N SER A 211 -15.37 27.65 -19.06
CA SER A 211 -14.90 26.30 -18.76
C SER A 211 -13.92 26.28 -17.58
N ARG A 212 -13.68 25.10 -16.98
CA ARG A 212 -12.72 24.93 -15.86
C ARG A 212 -11.36 25.51 -16.24
N GLU A 213 -10.98 25.32 -17.49
CA GLU A 213 -9.72 25.71 -18.11
C GLU A 213 -9.63 27.22 -18.37
N GLU A 214 -10.70 27.83 -18.88
CA GLU A 214 -10.80 29.28 -19.04
C GLU A 214 -10.75 30.00 -17.69
N ALA A 215 -11.48 29.52 -16.69
CA ALA A 215 -11.48 30.11 -15.35
C ALA A 215 -10.08 30.06 -14.68
N ILE A 216 -9.37 28.93 -14.78
CA ILE A 216 -7.99 28.79 -14.27
C ILE A 216 -7.01 29.65 -15.09
N GLY A 217 -7.13 29.67 -16.42
CA GLY A 217 -6.28 30.48 -17.29
C GLY A 217 -6.41 31.98 -17.02
N GLU A 218 -7.63 32.49 -16.86
CA GLU A 218 -7.86 33.88 -16.47
C GLU A 218 -7.35 34.19 -15.05
N ALA A 219 -7.50 33.25 -14.11
CA ALA A 219 -6.94 33.41 -12.76
C ALA A 219 -5.41 33.52 -12.79
N LEU A 220 -4.73 32.70 -13.60
CA LEU A 220 -3.28 32.76 -13.80
C LEU A 220 -2.81 34.00 -14.58
N LEU A 221 -3.64 34.55 -15.48
CA LEU A 221 -3.34 35.80 -16.18
C LEU A 221 -3.40 37.03 -15.26
N GLN A 222 -4.25 37.00 -14.23
CA GLN A 222 -4.51 38.15 -13.35
C GLN A 222 -3.78 38.06 -12.00
N ASN A 223 -3.56 36.85 -11.48
CA ASN A 223 -2.83 36.66 -10.23
C ASN A 223 -1.33 36.95 -10.41
N THR A 224 -0.76 37.70 -9.45
CA THR A 224 0.63 38.18 -9.47
C THR A 224 1.43 37.77 -8.22
N THR A 225 0.98 36.74 -7.50
CA THR A 225 1.63 36.24 -6.27
C THR A 225 1.81 34.73 -6.23
N LEU A 226 1.00 33.98 -7.00
CA LEU A 226 1.11 32.54 -7.17
C LEU A 226 2.41 32.22 -7.94
N THR A 227 3.25 31.41 -7.32
CA THR A 227 4.52 30.91 -7.89
C THR A 227 4.47 29.42 -8.17
N THR A 228 3.68 28.68 -7.38
CA THR A 228 3.44 27.25 -7.52
C THR A 228 1.95 26.97 -7.70
N LEU A 229 1.58 26.40 -8.84
CA LEU A 229 0.30 25.76 -9.05
C LEU A 229 0.50 24.26 -9.21
N ASP A 230 -0.05 23.50 -8.27
CA ASP A 230 -0.17 22.04 -8.37
C ASP A 230 -1.64 21.70 -8.62
N LEU A 231 -1.96 21.14 -9.78
CA LEU A 231 -3.29 20.61 -10.09
C LEU A 231 -3.36 19.09 -9.94
N GLY A 232 -2.25 18.44 -9.54
CA GLY A 232 -2.16 17.00 -9.32
C GLY A 232 -2.90 16.20 -10.39
N ASP A 233 -3.87 15.42 -9.91
CA ASP A 233 -4.62 14.42 -10.67
C ASP A 233 -5.90 14.99 -11.30
N CYS A 234 -6.07 16.33 -11.29
CA CYS A 234 -7.21 17.00 -11.91
C CYS A 234 -7.17 16.79 -13.43
N VAL A 235 -7.93 15.80 -13.89
CA VAL A 235 -8.22 15.60 -15.31
C VAL A 235 -8.92 16.85 -15.83
N ILE A 236 -8.14 17.62 -16.58
CA ILE A 236 -8.61 18.68 -17.44
C ILE A 236 -8.66 18.07 -18.84
N ASP A 237 -9.65 18.43 -19.64
CA ASP A 237 -9.80 17.85 -20.97
C ASP A 237 -8.92 18.60 -21.99
N PHE A 238 -7.69 18.12 -22.22
CA PHE A 238 -6.66 18.73 -23.08
C PHE A 238 -6.98 18.69 -24.60
N LYS A 239 -8.25 18.82 -24.96
CA LYS A 239 -8.70 19.05 -26.33
C LYS A 239 -8.42 20.50 -26.77
N ASN A 240 -7.15 20.77 -27.13
CA ASN A 240 -6.56 21.88 -27.92
C ASN A 240 -7.18 23.30 -27.86
N ALA A 241 -8.49 23.44 -28.10
CA ALA A 241 -9.23 24.69 -28.04
C ALA A 241 -9.38 25.23 -26.60
N ARG A 242 -9.69 24.37 -25.62
CA ARG A 242 -9.86 24.78 -24.21
C ARG A 242 -8.54 25.12 -23.50
N MET A 243 -7.39 24.74 -24.07
CA MET A 243 -6.08 24.97 -23.48
C MET A 243 -5.45 26.34 -23.80
N GLN A 244 -6.01 27.09 -24.76
CA GLN A 244 -5.52 28.42 -25.13
C GLN A 244 -5.40 29.42 -23.95
N PRO A 245 -6.33 29.46 -22.96
CA PRO A 245 -6.21 30.37 -21.81
C PRO A 245 -5.02 30.04 -20.91
N ILE A 246 -4.77 28.75 -20.62
CA ILE A 246 -3.65 28.31 -19.77
C ILE A 246 -2.33 28.45 -20.52
N ALA A 247 -2.30 28.17 -21.83
CA ALA A 247 -1.13 28.42 -22.68
C ALA A 247 -0.81 29.93 -22.78
N ALA A 248 -1.82 30.79 -22.94
CA ALA A 248 -1.66 32.24 -22.90
C ALA A 248 -1.17 32.73 -21.53
N ALA A 249 -1.68 32.16 -20.44
CA ALA A 249 -1.19 32.41 -19.09
C ALA A 249 0.28 32.03 -18.92
N LEU A 250 0.71 30.87 -19.42
CA LEU A 250 2.12 30.45 -19.38
C LEU A 250 3.07 31.38 -20.15
N VAL A 251 2.62 32.04 -21.22
CA VAL A 251 3.43 33.04 -21.94
C VAL A 251 3.44 34.40 -21.23
N GLN A 252 2.30 34.82 -20.68
CA GLN A 252 2.10 36.19 -20.18
C GLN A 252 2.39 36.37 -18.69
N ASN A 253 2.06 35.39 -17.83
CA ASN A 253 2.36 35.43 -16.41
C ASN A 253 3.88 35.50 -16.18
N LYS A 254 4.29 36.20 -15.11
CA LYS A 254 5.71 36.43 -14.76
C LYS A 254 6.07 36.07 -13.31
N THR A 255 5.22 35.27 -12.64
CA THR A 255 5.39 34.86 -11.24
C THR A 255 5.36 33.35 -11.07
N LEU A 256 4.65 32.62 -11.92
CA LEU A 256 4.59 31.17 -11.95
C LEU A 256 5.96 30.61 -12.36
N THR A 257 6.59 29.89 -11.43
CA THR A 257 7.87 29.18 -11.58
C THR A 257 7.68 27.67 -11.61
N THR A 258 6.62 27.17 -10.95
CA THR A 258 6.30 25.75 -10.82
C THR A 258 4.87 25.48 -11.27
N LEU A 259 4.69 24.61 -12.26
CA LEU A 259 3.39 24.08 -12.68
C LEU A 259 3.44 22.54 -12.62
N ARG A 260 2.49 21.92 -11.93
CA ARG A 260 2.38 20.46 -11.85
C ARG A 260 0.98 20.00 -12.25
N THR A 261 0.90 19.08 -13.22
CA THR A 261 -0.36 18.51 -13.72
C THR A 261 -0.13 17.08 -14.21
N ARG A 262 -1.01 16.11 -13.91
CA ARG A 262 -1.06 14.80 -14.60
C ARG A 262 -1.74 14.87 -15.99
N ASN A 263 -1.59 15.99 -16.70
CA ASN A 263 -2.33 16.20 -17.95
C ASN A 263 -1.44 16.08 -19.20
N TYR A 264 -2.02 15.52 -20.27
CA TYR A 264 -1.35 15.26 -21.55
C TYR A 264 -0.85 16.56 -22.17
N THR A 265 0.46 16.73 -22.18
CA THR A 265 1.10 17.96 -22.68
C THR A 265 1.08 17.98 -24.21
N ASP A 266 0.08 18.66 -24.75
CA ASP A 266 -0.11 18.84 -26.19
C ASP A 266 0.92 19.80 -26.83
N ALA A 267 0.80 19.98 -28.14
CA ALA A 267 1.64 20.91 -28.89
C ALA A 267 1.43 22.38 -28.49
N VAL A 268 0.27 22.74 -27.91
CA VAL A 268 -0.06 24.12 -27.51
C VAL A 268 0.75 24.51 -26.28
N ILE A 269 0.79 23.65 -25.27
CA ILE A 269 1.63 23.86 -24.07
C ILE A 269 3.12 23.80 -24.44
N ALA A 270 3.53 22.87 -25.30
CA ALA A 270 4.91 22.80 -25.76
C ALA A 270 5.36 24.08 -26.51
N ASP A 271 4.53 24.62 -27.41
CA ASP A 271 4.84 25.87 -28.11
C ASP A 271 4.75 27.09 -27.18
N ALA A 272 3.88 27.10 -26.16
CA ALA A 272 3.87 28.13 -25.12
C ALA A 272 5.17 28.12 -24.29
N LEU A 273 5.72 26.95 -23.96
CA LEU A 273 6.98 26.81 -23.23
C LEU A 273 8.18 27.40 -24.00
N THR A 274 8.14 27.45 -25.34
CA THR A 274 9.20 28.13 -26.13
C THR A 274 9.23 29.66 -25.94
N GLN A 275 8.13 30.24 -25.45
CA GLN A 275 7.97 31.68 -25.20
C GLN A 275 7.87 32.03 -23.71
N ASN A 276 7.72 31.03 -22.84
CA ASN A 276 7.77 31.23 -21.40
C ASN A 276 9.18 31.70 -20.95
N THR A 277 9.21 32.55 -19.93
CA THR A 277 10.43 33.21 -19.41
C THR A 277 10.59 33.09 -17.90
N THR A 278 9.86 32.20 -17.22
CA THR A 278 9.81 32.13 -15.75
C THR A 278 9.63 30.73 -15.17
N LEU A 279 9.09 29.78 -15.93
CA LEU A 279 8.86 28.41 -15.48
C LEU A 279 10.21 27.68 -15.39
N THR A 280 10.51 27.20 -14.20
CA THR A 280 11.72 26.45 -13.84
C THR A 280 11.41 24.99 -13.52
N GLU A 281 10.21 24.70 -13.01
CA GLU A 281 9.69 23.35 -12.79
C GLU A 281 8.39 23.10 -13.56
N LEU A 282 8.33 21.96 -14.26
CA LEU A 282 7.11 21.46 -14.91
C LEU A 282 6.92 19.97 -14.57
N SER A 283 5.70 19.58 -14.18
CA SER A 283 5.25 18.18 -14.30
C SER A 283 4.30 18.02 -15.49
N ALA A 284 4.61 17.07 -16.36
CA ALA A 284 3.95 16.83 -17.63
C ALA A 284 3.64 15.34 -17.83
N TYR A 285 2.38 15.01 -18.14
CA TYR A 285 2.01 13.71 -18.68
C TYR A 285 2.35 13.71 -20.18
N LEU A 286 3.15 12.74 -20.65
CA LEU A 286 3.63 12.70 -22.03
C LEU A 286 3.16 11.42 -22.75
N ASP A 287 2.51 11.61 -23.90
CA ASP A 287 2.33 10.59 -24.93
C ASP A 287 3.46 10.69 -25.99
N ALA A 288 3.44 9.84 -27.01
CA ALA A 288 4.39 9.85 -28.12
C ALA A 288 4.50 11.21 -28.87
N ASN A 289 3.39 11.96 -28.96
CA ASN A 289 3.37 13.26 -29.63
C ASN A 289 3.83 14.38 -28.69
N GLY A 290 3.31 14.40 -27.46
CA GLY A 290 3.70 15.33 -26.40
C GLY A 290 5.18 15.21 -26.04
N ALA A 291 5.73 14.00 -25.94
CA ALA A 291 7.17 13.79 -25.74
C ALA A 291 8.02 14.39 -26.87
N ARG A 292 7.56 14.32 -28.13
CA ARG A 292 8.24 14.94 -29.28
C ARG A 292 8.08 16.47 -29.30
N ALA A 293 6.91 16.98 -28.90
CA ALA A 293 6.66 18.41 -28.78
C ALA A 293 7.49 19.03 -27.63
N MET A 294 7.54 18.36 -26.48
CA MET A 294 8.40 18.69 -25.34
C MET A 294 9.88 18.62 -25.72
N ALA A 295 10.32 17.57 -26.42
CA ALA A 295 11.70 17.45 -26.92
C ALA A 295 12.09 18.62 -27.84
N LYS A 296 11.17 19.12 -28.69
CA LYS A 296 11.34 20.36 -29.46
C LYS A 296 11.41 21.58 -28.52
N ALA A 297 10.47 21.74 -27.60
CA ALA A 297 10.41 22.89 -26.69
C ALA A 297 11.68 23.02 -25.82
N LEU A 298 12.20 21.91 -25.31
CA LEU A 298 13.47 21.81 -24.57
C LEU A 298 14.72 22.22 -25.37
N THR A 299 14.67 22.31 -26.71
CA THR A 299 15.78 22.89 -27.51
C THR A 299 15.74 24.42 -27.60
N GLN A 300 14.65 25.05 -27.16
CA GLN A 300 14.39 26.49 -27.35
C GLN A 300 14.13 27.23 -26.03
N ASN A 301 13.52 26.56 -25.04
CA ASN A 301 13.28 27.14 -23.73
C ASN A 301 14.59 27.33 -22.94
N ALA A 302 14.76 28.52 -22.37
CA ALA A 302 15.97 28.95 -21.66
C ALA A 302 15.86 28.94 -20.13
N THR A 303 14.76 28.42 -19.54
CA THR A 303 14.42 28.60 -18.12
C THR A 303 14.11 27.31 -17.36
N LEU A 304 13.64 26.27 -18.04
CA LEU A 304 13.18 25.03 -17.42
C LEU A 304 14.39 24.19 -16.96
N THR A 305 14.67 24.26 -15.65
CA THR A 305 15.76 23.51 -15.01
C THR A 305 15.33 22.11 -14.57
N THR A 306 14.03 21.91 -14.33
CA THR A 306 13.47 20.67 -13.79
C THR A 306 12.26 20.23 -14.61
N LEU A 307 12.30 19.00 -15.13
CA LEU A 307 11.18 18.34 -15.77
C LEU A 307 10.84 17.06 -15.01
N TYR A 308 9.62 17.00 -14.49
CA TYR A 308 8.99 15.79 -14.00
C TYR A 308 8.12 15.20 -15.12
N VAL A 309 8.25 13.90 -15.37
CA VAL A 309 7.42 13.14 -16.30
C VAL A 309 6.73 12.04 -15.53
N ASP A 310 5.43 12.21 -15.31
CA ASP A 310 4.56 11.21 -14.68
C ASP A 310 3.58 10.75 -15.74
N SER A 311 3.77 9.56 -16.33
CA SER A 311 2.73 8.92 -17.12
C SER A 311 2.86 7.40 -17.21
N GLY A 312 1.71 6.72 -17.18
CA GLY A 312 1.62 5.28 -17.45
C GLY A 312 2.01 4.90 -18.89
N GLU A 313 2.09 5.89 -19.79
CA GLU A 313 2.42 5.74 -21.21
C GLU A 313 3.85 6.20 -21.58
N PHE A 314 4.68 6.70 -20.65
CA PHE A 314 6.04 7.16 -20.96
C PHE A 314 6.98 5.98 -21.29
N GLY A 315 6.98 5.60 -22.55
CA GLY A 315 7.70 4.44 -23.07
C GLY A 315 9.13 4.71 -23.47
N SER A 316 9.76 3.64 -23.97
CA SER A 316 11.13 3.69 -24.52
C SER A 316 11.30 4.66 -25.71
N ALA A 317 10.24 4.94 -26.48
CA ALA A 317 10.30 5.85 -27.64
C ALA A 317 10.25 7.33 -27.21
N GLU A 318 9.48 7.60 -26.16
CA GLU A 318 9.28 8.90 -25.54
C GLU A 318 10.56 9.29 -24.79
N ALA A 319 11.12 8.36 -24.02
CA ALA A 319 12.44 8.48 -23.42
C ALA A 319 13.55 8.71 -24.47
N HIS A 320 13.49 8.04 -25.63
CA HIS A 320 14.45 8.27 -26.72
C HIS A 320 14.31 9.67 -27.33
N ALA A 321 13.09 10.20 -27.47
CA ALA A 321 12.85 11.56 -27.97
C ALA A 321 13.43 12.62 -27.01
N ILE A 322 13.20 12.48 -25.70
CA ILE A 322 13.79 13.36 -24.68
C ILE A 322 15.32 13.23 -24.66
N ALA A 323 15.85 12.00 -24.66
CA ALA A 323 17.30 11.74 -24.65
C ALA A 323 18.04 12.33 -25.86
N ALA A 324 17.42 12.35 -27.04
CA ALA A 324 17.98 13.02 -28.21
C ALA A 324 18.20 14.52 -27.97
N THR A 325 17.26 15.20 -27.28
CA THR A 325 17.39 16.61 -26.90
C THR A 325 18.37 16.83 -25.75
N LEU A 326 18.51 15.91 -24.79
CA LEU A 326 19.50 16.02 -23.70
C LEU A 326 20.95 16.18 -24.22
N LYS A 327 21.26 15.73 -25.44
CA LYS A 327 22.58 15.94 -26.06
C LYS A 327 22.87 17.39 -26.48
N GLN A 328 21.85 18.26 -26.52
CA GLN A 328 21.95 19.67 -26.98
C GLN A 328 21.39 20.68 -25.97
N ASN A 329 20.46 20.28 -25.11
CA ASN A 329 19.89 21.16 -24.09
C ASN A 329 20.95 21.61 -23.07
N SER A 330 20.97 22.92 -22.79
CA SER A 330 21.93 23.57 -21.90
C SER A 330 21.31 24.13 -20.60
N THR A 331 20.10 23.72 -20.23
CA THR A 331 19.29 24.35 -19.17
C THR A 331 18.69 23.38 -18.17
N LEU A 332 18.32 22.16 -18.60
CA LEU A 332 17.75 21.13 -17.76
C LEU A 332 18.83 20.50 -16.87
N THR A 333 18.76 20.76 -15.57
CA THR A 333 19.65 20.19 -14.55
C THR A 333 19.07 18.94 -13.91
N THR A 334 17.74 18.84 -13.85
CA THR A 334 17.01 17.74 -13.22
C THR A 334 16.01 17.13 -14.21
N LEU A 335 16.15 15.83 -14.46
CA LEU A 335 15.14 15.02 -15.14
C LEU A 335 14.64 13.95 -14.19
N GLU A 336 13.34 13.95 -13.93
CA GLU A 336 12.64 12.97 -13.12
C GLU A 336 11.55 12.32 -13.96
N ALA A 337 11.52 10.99 -14.01
CA ALA A 337 10.51 10.23 -14.72
C ALA A 337 9.97 9.09 -13.85
N PHE A 338 8.66 8.88 -13.87
CA PHE A 338 7.94 7.83 -13.19
C PHE A 338 6.89 7.21 -14.13
N GLY A 339 6.89 5.87 -14.21
CA GLY A 339 6.00 5.12 -15.10
C GLY A 339 6.64 3.82 -15.58
N PRO A 340 5.93 2.69 -15.70
CA PRO A 340 6.54 1.37 -15.82
C PRO A 340 7.13 1.02 -17.22
N GLN A 341 7.32 1.99 -18.13
CA GLN A 341 7.48 1.70 -19.57
C GLN A 341 8.79 2.18 -20.26
N ILE A 342 9.68 2.94 -19.62
CA ILE A 342 10.97 3.33 -20.24
C ILE A 342 11.82 2.10 -20.59
N GLY A 343 11.95 1.15 -19.64
CA GLY A 343 12.69 -0.09 -19.80
C GLY A 343 14.17 0.07 -20.19
N ASP A 344 14.79 -1.05 -20.60
CA ASP A 344 16.21 -1.06 -20.96
C ASP A 344 16.55 -0.19 -22.18
N PHE A 345 15.68 -0.15 -23.20
CA PHE A 345 15.94 0.64 -24.42
C PHE A 345 15.87 2.15 -24.18
N GLY A 346 14.93 2.62 -23.37
CA GLY A 346 14.87 4.04 -22.98
C GLY A 346 16.04 4.42 -22.08
N ALA A 347 16.41 3.56 -21.12
CA ALA A 347 17.58 3.75 -20.26
C ALA A 347 18.89 3.77 -21.06
N GLN A 348 19.03 2.93 -22.09
CA GLN A 348 20.16 2.96 -23.04
C GLN A 348 20.24 4.28 -23.81
N ALA A 349 19.11 4.81 -24.28
CA ALA A 349 19.08 6.11 -24.97
C ALA A 349 19.50 7.26 -24.03
N ILE A 350 19.00 7.26 -22.78
CA ILE A 350 19.38 8.24 -21.75
C ILE A 350 20.88 8.10 -21.40
N GLY A 351 21.39 6.89 -21.15
CA GLY A 351 22.82 6.67 -20.89
C GLY A 351 23.72 7.15 -22.04
N GLU A 352 23.32 6.91 -23.28
CA GLU A 352 24.02 7.41 -24.47
C GLU A 352 23.92 8.94 -24.64
N ALA A 353 22.95 9.61 -24.00
CA ALA A 353 22.90 11.07 -23.87
C ALA A 353 23.82 11.60 -22.76
N LEU A 354 23.86 10.95 -21.60
CA LEU A 354 24.69 11.35 -20.44
C LEU A 354 26.19 11.41 -20.77
N LYS A 355 26.69 10.59 -21.71
CA LYS A 355 28.10 10.63 -22.16
C LYS A 355 28.53 11.97 -22.78
N SER A 356 27.58 12.71 -23.37
CA SER A 356 27.82 13.99 -24.05
C SER A 356 27.13 15.19 -23.39
N ASN A 357 26.12 14.95 -22.55
CA ASN A 357 25.47 16.01 -21.79
C ASN A 357 26.41 16.54 -20.69
N THR A 358 26.41 17.87 -20.52
CA THR A 358 27.24 18.56 -19.53
C THR A 358 26.43 19.53 -18.65
N THR A 359 25.15 19.24 -18.42
CA THR A 359 24.19 20.14 -17.75
C THR A 359 23.28 19.45 -16.75
N LEU A 360 22.94 18.18 -16.99
CA LEU A 360 22.19 17.36 -16.06
C LEU A 360 23.07 17.03 -14.84
N THR A 361 22.57 17.38 -13.66
CA THR A 361 23.18 17.10 -12.36
C THR A 361 22.38 16.06 -11.57
N ALA A 362 21.06 15.98 -11.81
CA ALA A 362 20.17 15.01 -11.19
C ALA A 362 19.36 14.22 -12.24
N LEU A 363 19.42 12.89 -12.14
CA LEU A 363 18.59 11.97 -12.92
C LEU A 363 17.84 11.04 -11.97
N ARG A 364 16.50 11.05 -12.03
CA ARG A 364 15.64 10.15 -11.25
C ARG A 364 14.74 9.36 -12.18
N LEU A 365 14.89 8.04 -12.21
CA LEU A 365 14.11 7.12 -13.04
C LEU A 365 13.38 6.09 -12.16
N LEU A 366 12.61 6.57 -11.18
CA LEU A 366 11.85 5.76 -10.22
C LEU A 366 10.83 4.83 -10.92
N GLY A 367 10.86 3.52 -10.66
CA GLY A 367 9.79 2.60 -11.08
C GLY A 367 9.71 2.28 -12.58
N ASN A 368 10.77 2.54 -13.34
CA ASN A 368 10.76 2.57 -14.81
C ASN A 368 10.97 1.22 -15.53
N ALA A 369 10.82 0.11 -14.80
CA ALA A 369 11.10 -1.26 -15.26
C ALA A 369 12.49 -1.48 -15.91
N ILE A 370 13.46 -0.62 -15.59
CA ILE A 370 14.85 -0.71 -16.09
C ILE A 370 15.49 -1.99 -15.57
N GLY A 371 16.06 -2.78 -16.47
CA GLY A 371 16.75 -4.03 -16.19
C GLY A 371 18.26 -3.85 -16.07
N SER A 372 18.98 -4.97 -16.15
CA SER A 372 20.45 -4.97 -16.07
C SER A 372 21.11 -4.31 -17.28
N ALA A 373 20.52 -4.37 -18.47
CA ALA A 373 21.12 -3.81 -19.68
C ALA A 373 21.01 -2.27 -19.75
N GLY A 374 19.92 -1.70 -19.24
CA GLY A 374 19.75 -0.26 -19.05
C GLY A 374 20.65 0.27 -17.94
N ALA A 375 20.72 -0.43 -16.81
CA ALA A 375 21.65 -0.10 -15.73
C ALA A 375 23.13 -0.17 -16.17
N GLN A 376 23.50 -1.14 -17.02
CA GLN A 376 24.83 -1.21 -17.63
C GLN A 376 25.14 -0.01 -18.53
N ALA A 377 24.18 0.44 -19.34
CA ALA A 377 24.36 1.61 -20.19
C ALA A 377 24.50 2.92 -19.40
N ILE A 378 23.77 3.06 -18.29
CA ILE A 378 23.93 4.19 -17.35
C ILE A 378 25.28 4.10 -16.63
N GLY A 379 25.68 2.92 -16.13
CA GLY A 379 26.97 2.69 -15.49
C GLY A 379 28.16 3.02 -16.40
N GLU A 380 28.12 2.59 -17.66
CA GLU A 380 29.15 2.94 -18.65
C GLU A 380 29.19 4.45 -18.94
N ALA A 381 28.04 5.12 -18.97
CA ALA A 381 27.99 6.58 -19.12
C ALA A 381 28.63 7.32 -17.93
N LEU A 382 28.36 6.89 -16.70
CA LEU A 382 28.91 7.47 -15.46
C LEU A 382 30.45 7.45 -15.38
N LYS A 383 31.12 6.52 -16.08
CA LYS A 383 32.59 6.50 -16.18
C LYS A 383 33.16 7.71 -16.91
N SER A 384 32.37 8.28 -17.82
CA SER A 384 32.76 9.43 -18.67
C SER A 384 32.06 10.74 -18.29
N ASN A 385 30.84 10.68 -17.75
CA ASN A 385 30.10 11.86 -17.35
C ASN A 385 30.73 12.50 -16.10
N SER A 386 30.84 13.83 -16.11
CA SER A 386 31.45 14.64 -15.05
C SER A 386 30.52 15.73 -14.50
N THR A 387 29.20 15.57 -14.65
CA THR A 387 28.21 16.57 -14.21
C THR A 387 27.12 16.00 -13.31
N LEU A 388 26.79 14.72 -13.47
CA LEU A 388 25.80 14.05 -12.64
C LEU A 388 26.36 13.88 -11.21
N THR A 389 25.65 14.47 -10.25
CA THR A 389 25.91 14.36 -8.81
C THR A 389 24.88 13.46 -8.12
N THR A 390 23.65 13.40 -8.66
CA THR A 390 22.53 12.64 -8.12
C THR A 390 21.98 11.64 -9.14
N LEU A 391 21.95 10.36 -8.76
CA LEU A 391 21.32 9.30 -9.54
C LEU A 391 20.35 8.51 -8.65
N VAL A 392 19.09 8.45 -9.05
CA VAL A 392 18.04 7.66 -8.40
C VAL A 392 17.48 6.67 -9.42
N LEU A 393 17.69 5.37 -9.20
CA LEU A 393 17.15 4.30 -10.05
C LEU A 393 16.20 3.38 -9.26
N ASP A 394 15.60 3.90 -8.21
CA ASP A 394 14.71 3.18 -7.29
C ASP A 394 13.55 2.42 -7.98
N LYS A 395 13.07 1.34 -7.35
CA LYS A 395 11.95 0.48 -7.80
C LYS A 395 12.13 -0.14 -9.20
N ASN A 396 13.36 -0.31 -9.68
CA ASN A 396 13.68 -0.94 -10.96
C ASN A 396 14.07 -2.43 -10.82
N LYS A 397 14.33 -3.10 -11.94
CA LYS A 397 14.70 -4.53 -12.03
C LYS A 397 16.19 -4.70 -12.37
N ILE A 398 17.04 -3.84 -11.80
CA ILE A 398 18.47 -3.69 -12.11
C ILE A 398 19.23 -5.02 -12.04
N GLY A 399 18.99 -5.81 -10.99
CA GLY A 399 19.63 -7.11 -10.81
C GLY A 399 21.14 -7.06 -10.58
N GLU A 400 21.72 -8.24 -10.35
CA GLU A 400 23.13 -8.40 -9.99
C GLU A 400 24.09 -7.86 -11.06
N ALA A 401 23.82 -8.18 -12.33
CA ALA A 401 24.63 -7.71 -13.47
C ALA A 401 24.50 -6.20 -13.74
N GLY A 402 23.45 -5.54 -13.22
CA GLY A 402 23.33 -4.08 -13.24
C GLY A 402 24.06 -3.43 -12.06
N GLY A 403 23.93 -3.99 -10.85
CA GLY A 403 24.66 -3.53 -9.65
C GLY A 403 26.18 -3.63 -9.81
N LEU A 404 26.67 -4.71 -10.41
CA LEU A 404 28.10 -4.88 -10.77
C LEU A 404 28.61 -3.77 -11.70
N ALA A 405 27.80 -3.34 -12.68
CA ALA A 405 28.17 -2.27 -13.60
C ALA A 405 28.16 -0.88 -12.94
N ILE A 406 27.26 -0.65 -11.98
CA ILE A 406 27.24 0.56 -11.15
C ILE A 406 28.45 0.57 -10.20
N ALA A 407 28.84 -0.57 -9.63
CA ALA A 407 30.04 -0.68 -8.80
C ALA A 407 31.33 -0.32 -9.59
N ASP A 408 31.50 -0.89 -10.78
CA ASP A 408 32.62 -0.58 -11.70
C ASP A 408 32.65 0.92 -12.07
N ALA A 409 31.48 1.52 -12.29
CA ALA A 409 31.35 2.96 -12.50
C ALA A 409 31.78 3.79 -11.28
N LEU A 410 31.39 3.40 -10.05
CA LEU A 410 31.74 4.10 -8.80
C LEU A 410 33.24 4.12 -8.50
N VAL A 411 34.00 3.10 -8.94
CA VAL A 411 35.47 3.08 -8.82
C VAL A 411 36.08 4.21 -9.66
N CYS A 412 35.58 4.45 -10.87
CA CYS A 412 36.11 5.44 -11.80
C CYS A 412 35.54 6.85 -11.59
N ASN A 413 34.22 6.98 -11.41
CA ASN A 413 33.54 8.27 -11.29
C ASN A 413 33.98 9.05 -10.03
N LYS A 414 34.04 10.38 -10.16
CA LYS A 414 34.46 11.33 -9.10
C LYS A 414 33.52 12.55 -9.02
N THR A 415 32.26 12.40 -9.39
CA THR A 415 31.25 13.49 -9.39
C THR A 415 29.94 13.11 -8.72
N LEU A 416 29.58 11.82 -8.73
CA LEU A 416 28.41 11.32 -8.05
C LEU A 416 28.60 11.44 -6.53
N THR A 417 27.68 12.15 -5.88
CA THR A 417 27.59 12.35 -4.43
C THR A 417 26.44 11.56 -3.83
N THR A 418 25.36 11.38 -4.59
CA THR A 418 24.11 10.74 -4.14
C THR A 418 23.71 9.64 -5.10
N LEU A 419 23.57 8.42 -4.57
CA LEU A 419 23.12 7.24 -5.32
C LEU A 419 21.99 6.55 -4.56
N SER A 420 20.82 6.43 -5.19
CA SER A 420 19.68 5.68 -4.66
C SER A 420 19.33 4.51 -5.56
N LEU A 421 19.27 3.33 -4.94
CA LEU A 421 19.01 2.04 -5.53
C LEU A 421 17.98 1.25 -4.69
N TYR A 422 17.02 1.95 -4.09
CA TYR A 422 15.97 1.33 -3.28
C TYR A 422 15.14 0.34 -4.13
N TRP A 423 14.88 -0.84 -3.58
CA TRP A 423 14.05 -1.88 -4.21
C TRP A 423 14.48 -2.24 -5.66
N CYS A 424 15.79 -2.28 -5.92
CA CYS A 424 16.36 -2.53 -7.25
C CYS A 424 16.65 -4.01 -7.56
N SER A 425 16.38 -4.91 -6.60
CA SER A 425 16.63 -6.36 -6.68
C SER A 425 18.09 -6.72 -7.02
N ILE A 426 19.07 -5.93 -6.52
CA ILE A 426 20.48 -6.03 -6.91
C ILE A 426 21.14 -7.36 -6.49
N GLY A 427 20.73 -7.97 -5.36
CA GLY A 427 21.28 -9.24 -4.90
C GLY A 427 22.70 -9.14 -4.31
N ASP A 428 23.13 -10.23 -3.66
CA ASP A 428 24.30 -10.27 -2.77
C ASP A 428 25.59 -9.76 -3.42
N ALA A 429 25.97 -10.30 -4.59
CA ALA A 429 27.26 -9.97 -5.21
C ALA A 429 27.26 -8.57 -5.84
N GLY A 430 26.10 -8.09 -6.29
CA GLY A 430 25.94 -6.71 -6.77
C GLY A 430 26.12 -5.70 -5.63
N VAL A 431 25.52 -5.96 -4.46
CA VAL A 431 25.71 -5.09 -3.29
C VAL A 431 27.12 -5.23 -2.70
N GLU A 432 27.71 -6.43 -2.67
CA GLU A 432 29.10 -6.64 -2.22
C GLU A 432 30.11 -5.89 -3.11
N ALA A 433 29.88 -5.86 -4.42
CA ALA A 433 30.68 -5.06 -5.35
C ALA A 433 30.53 -3.55 -5.11
N ILE A 434 29.31 -3.04 -4.89
CA ILE A 434 29.08 -1.61 -4.56
C ILE A 434 29.78 -1.24 -3.25
N VAL A 435 29.67 -2.08 -2.22
CA VAL A 435 30.31 -1.87 -0.91
C VAL A 435 31.84 -1.90 -1.03
N HIS A 436 32.42 -2.77 -1.86
CA HIS A 436 33.86 -2.77 -2.14
C HIS A 436 34.30 -1.58 -3.00
N ALA A 437 33.48 -1.09 -3.93
CA ALA A 437 33.77 0.14 -4.66
C ALA A 437 33.84 1.36 -3.73
N LEU A 438 33.02 1.41 -2.66
CA LEU A 438 33.07 2.44 -1.63
C LEU A 438 34.33 2.42 -0.74
N GLU A 439 35.12 1.34 -0.73
CA GLU A 439 36.44 1.36 -0.08
C GLU A 439 37.44 2.27 -0.81
N GLN A 440 37.17 2.60 -2.09
CA GLN A 440 38.04 3.42 -2.95
C GLN A 440 37.33 4.68 -3.52
N ASN A 441 35.99 4.76 -3.44
CA ASN A 441 35.27 5.97 -3.80
C ASN A 441 35.38 7.03 -2.67
N THR A 442 35.67 8.26 -3.05
CA THR A 442 35.89 9.39 -2.15
C THR A 442 34.99 10.60 -2.48
N THR A 443 33.84 10.36 -3.13
CA THR A 443 32.93 11.42 -3.60
C THR A 443 31.47 11.15 -3.23
N LEU A 444 31.08 9.89 -3.10
CA LEU A 444 29.75 9.52 -2.62
C LEU A 444 29.63 9.88 -1.13
N THR A 445 28.61 10.67 -0.82
CA THR A 445 28.24 11.11 0.53
C THR A 445 26.94 10.46 0.99
N SER A 446 26.06 10.10 0.06
CA SER A 446 24.75 9.48 0.34
C SER A 446 24.51 8.24 -0.52
N LEU A 447 24.24 7.11 0.13
CA LEU A 447 23.91 5.84 -0.52
C LEU A 447 22.65 5.22 0.08
N ASN A 448 21.66 4.94 -0.77
CA ASN A 448 20.49 4.15 -0.42
C ASN A 448 20.51 2.79 -1.14
N LEU A 449 20.55 1.71 -0.37
CA LEU A 449 20.50 0.31 -0.81
C LEU A 449 19.27 -0.44 -0.25
N ASN A 450 18.27 0.28 0.27
CA ASN A 450 17.12 -0.28 0.98
C ASN A 450 16.30 -1.28 0.12
N HIS A 451 15.74 -2.31 0.74
CA HIS A 451 14.86 -3.30 0.12
C HIS A 451 15.46 -4.03 -1.10
N ASN A 452 16.77 -4.30 -1.11
CA ASN A 452 17.43 -5.14 -2.13
C ASN A 452 17.37 -6.66 -1.83
N ILE A 453 16.58 -7.06 -0.83
CA ILE A 453 16.07 -8.41 -0.54
C ILE A 453 17.13 -9.42 -0.07
N THR A 454 18.41 -9.25 -0.38
CA THR A 454 19.49 -10.08 0.16
C THR A 454 20.73 -9.27 0.58
N LEU A 455 21.16 -9.47 1.82
CA LEU A 455 22.55 -9.28 2.27
C LEU A 455 23.06 -10.59 2.85
N GLY A 456 23.74 -11.38 2.03
CA GLY A 456 24.40 -12.62 2.42
C GLY A 456 25.59 -12.40 3.34
N CYS A 457 26.16 -13.51 3.83
CA CYS A 457 27.25 -13.47 4.82
C CYS A 457 28.54 -12.77 4.33
N GLY A 458 28.80 -12.72 3.01
CA GLY A 458 29.90 -11.95 2.42
C GLY A 458 29.65 -10.44 2.57
N THR A 459 28.52 -9.96 2.05
CA THR A 459 28.10 -8.56 2.11
C THR A 459 27.97 -8.03 3.55
N GLN A 460 27.42 -8.83 4.47
CA GLN A 460 27.36 -8.50 5.91
C GLN A 460 28.76 -8.37 6.55
N ALA A 461 29.79 -9.03 6.01
CA ALA A 461 31.18 -8.86 6.43
C ALA A 461 31.92 -7.77 5.65
N ALA A 462 31.40 -7.31 4.50
CA ALA A 462 31.96 -6.20 3.72
C ALA A 462 31.55 -4.82 4.29
N ILE A 463 30.27 -4.62 4.62
CA ILE A 463 29.74 -3.34 5.13
C ILE A 463 30.54 -2.80 6.35
N PRO A 464 30.87 -3.61 7.38
CA PRO A 464 31.69 -3.17 8.51
C PRO A 464 33.14 -2.78 8.17
N ARG A 465 33.70 -3.36 7.09
CA ARG A 465 35.05 -3.02 6.60
C ARG A 465 35.01 -1.69 5.86
N MET A 466 34.06 -1.53 4.94
CA MET A 466 33.80 -0.28 4.23
C MET A 466 33.58 0.88 5.21
N LEU A 467 32.71 0.73 6.22
CA LEU A 467 32.46 1.76 7.23
C LEU A 467 33.68 2.12 8.10
N GLN A 468 34.71 1.27 8.18
CA GLN A 468 35.96 1.57 8.89
C GLN A 468 37.03 2.26 8.03
N VAL A 469 36.85 2.28 6.69
CA VAL A 469 37.83 2.80 5.72
C VAL A 469 37.29 4.03 5.01
N ASN A 470 36.02 4.03 4.60
CA ASN A 470 35.38 5.17 3.98
C ASN A 470 35.12 6.28 5.00
N THR A 471 35.53 7.50 4.66
CA THR A 471 35.35 8.71 5.49
C THR A 471 34.60 9.83 4.75
N THR A 472 33.92 9.51 3.63
CA THR A 472 33.17 10.49 2.81
C THR A 472 31.67 10.25 2.87
N LEU A 473 31.24 9.01 3.10
CA LEU A 473 29.85 8.64 3.29
C LEU A 473 29.35 9.23 4.63
N THR A 474 28.39 10.14 4.52
CA THR A 474 27.67 10.78 5.64
C THR A 474 26.30 10.15 5.86
N GLU A 475 25.69 9.61 4.80
CA GLU A 475 24.36 8.99 4.83
C GLU A 475 24.37 7.58 4.22
N LEU A 476 23.78 6.63 4.93
CA LEU A 476 23.65 5.24 4.47
C LEU A 476 22.29 4.66 4.86
N ASP A 477 21.53 4.17 3.87
CA ASP A 477 20.31 3.39 4.11
C ASP A 477 20.51 1.92 3.72
N LEU A 478 20.36 1.03 4.71
CA LEU A 478 20.42 -0.43 4.60
C LEU A 478 19.09 -1.09 4.97
N GLY A 479 17.96 -0.36 4.90
CA GLY A 479 16.64 -0.88 5.25
C GLY A 479 16.20 -2.13 4.46
N ASP A 480 15.30 -2.94 5.03
CA ASP A 480 14.65 -4.12 4.42
C ASP A 480 15.58 -5.11 3.68
N ASN A 481 16.83 -5.22 4.16
CA ASN A 481 17.88 -6.03 3.55
C ASN A 481 18.20 -7.34 4.28
N ARG A 482 17.35 -7.75 5.22
CA ARG A 482 17.47 -8.98 6.03
C ARG A 482 18.75 -9.06 6.85
N LEU A 483 19.25 -7.93 7.34
CA LEU A 483 20.26 -7.90 8.40
C LEU A 483 19.74 -8.67 9.63
N ASN A 484 20.61 -9.52 10.18
CA ASN A 484 20.39 -10.28 11.40
C ASN A 484 21.26 -9.71 12.53
N SER A 485 21.06 -10.19 13.76
CA SER A 485 21.78 -9.73 14.97
C SER A 485 23.31 -9.75 14.87
N VAL A 486 23.93 -10.63 14.08
CA VAL A 486 25.39 -10.64 13.83
C VAL A 486 25.79 -9.49 12.90
N GLY A 487 25.01 -9.23 11.85
CA GLY A 487 25.17 -8.06 10.98
C GLY A 487 25.03 -6.75 11.76
N PHE A 488 24.04 -6.64 12.63
CA PHE A 488 23.87 -5.50 13.54
C PHE A 488 25.06 -5.32 14.49
N GLN A 489 25.59 -6.39 15.08
CA GLN A 489 26.79 -6.31 15.92
C GLN A 489 28.00 -5.80 15.12
N ALA A 490 28.24 -6.34 13.92
CA ALA A 490 29.39 -5.95 13.13
C ALA A 490 29.29 -4.49 12.61
N ILE A 491 28.08 -4.04 12.27
CA ILE A 491 27.79 -2.62 11.97
C ILE A 491 28.05 -1.75 13.22
N ALA A 492 27.57 -2.17 14.40
CA ALA A 492 27.81 -1.44 15.65
C ALA A 492 29.31 -1.32 16.01
N GLU A 493 30.10 -2.37 15.79
CA GLU A 493 31.56 -2.36 15.99
C GLU A 493 32.29 -1.43 14.99
N ALA A 494 31.77 -1.28 13.77
CA ALA A 494 32.28 -0.30 12.80
C ALA A 494 31.89 1.14 13.16
N LEU A 495 30.64 1.39 13.56
CA LEU A 495 30.14 2.70 13.98
C LEU A 495 30.80 3.24 15.26
N ALA A 496 31.41 2.37 16.07
CA ALA A 496 32.26 2.77 17.20
C ALA A 496 33.61 3.38 16.76
N ARG A 497 33.95 3.30 15.46
CA ARG A 497 35.22 3.75 14.88
C ARG A 497 35.07 4.67 13.67
N ASN A 498 33.94 4.62 12.95
CA ASN A 498 33.63 5.55 11.88
C ASN A 498 33.46 6.98 12.44
N THR A 499 33.90 7.98 11.68
CA THR A 499 33.81 9.41 12.06
C THR A 499 33.23 10.30 10.95
N SER A 500 32.54 9.72 9.97
CA SER A 500 31.93 10.47 8.84
C SER A 500 30.41 10.35 8.82
N LEU A 501 29.86 9.20 9.24
CA LEU A 501 28.45 8.91 9.15
C LEU A 501 27.66 9.71 10.19
N THR A 502 26.73 10.52 9.68
CA THR A 502 25.79 11.36 10.44
C THR A 502 24.37 10.78 10.39
N THR A 503 24.01 10.12 9.29
CA THR A 503 22.70 9.53 9.04
C THR A 503 22.82 8.03 8.74
N LEU A 504 22.09 7.20 9.48
CA LEU A 504 22.03 5.76 9.24
C LEU A 504 20.58 5.26 9.33
N SER A 505 20.12 4.55 8.31
CA SER A 505 18.90 3.74 8.36
C SER A 505 19.22 2.25 8.39
N LEU A 506 18.55 1.55 9.32
CA LEU A 506 18.54 0.11 9.47
C LEU A 506 17.10 -0.45 9.47
N MET A 507 16.13 0.33 8.98
CA MET A 507 14.69 0.07 8.92
C MET A 507 14.32 -1.35 8.44
N GLY A 508 13.21 -1.92 8.91
CA GLY A 508 12.60 -3.18 8.40
C GLY A 508 13.41 -4.47 8.61
N ASN A 509 14.64 -4.38 9.12
CA ASN A 509 15.53 -5.51 9.31
C ASN A 509 15.20 -6.33 10.57
N ALA A 510 15.69 -7.57 10.61
CA ALA A 510 15.51 -8.49 11.75
C ALA A 510 16.50 -8.18 12.88
N MET A 511 16.32 -7.01 13.52
CA MET A 511 17.20 -6.51 14.58
C MET A 511 17.14 -7.38 15.84
N GLU A 512 15.92 -7.77 16.25
CA GLU A 512 15.65 -8.40 17.55
C GLU A 512 16.15 -7.55 18.73
N VAL A 513 16.01 -8.06 19.97
CA VAL A 513 16.54 -7.38 21.16
C VAL A 513 18.08 -7.27 21.10
N ALA A 514 18.76 -8.24 20.50
CA ALA A 514 20.22 -8.30 20.45
C ALA A 514 20.83 -7.20 19.55
N GLY A 515 20.25 -6.94 18.37
CA GLY A 515 20.70 -5.86 17.50
C GLY A 515 20.47 -4.47 18.14
N ALA A 516 19.33 -4.28 18.81
CA ALA A 516 19.04 -3.05 19.55
C ALA A 516 20.07 -2.81 20.66
N GLN A 517 20.45 -3.85 21.41
CA GLN A 517 21.48 -3.79 22.43
C GLN A 517 22.88 -3.47 21.86
N ALA A 518 23.23 -4.00 20.70
CA ALA A 518 24.51 -3.69 20.04
C ALA A 518 24.59 -2.22 19.60
N ILE A 519 23.56 -1.74 18.88
CA ILE A 519 23.45 -0.33 18.45
C ILE A 519 23.43 0.61 19.67
N ALA A 520 22.60 0.33 20.68
CA ALA A 520 22.56 1.08 21.94
C ALA A 520 23.90 1.13 22.68
N THR A 521 24.69 0.06 22.63
CA THR A 521 26.02 0.03 23.24
C THR A 521 26.98 0.98 22.53
N THR A 522 26.94 1.04 21.19
CA THR A 522 27.76 1.96 20.40
C THR A 522 27.31 3.42 20.52
N LEU A 523 25.99 3.68 20.54
CA LEU A 523 25.44 5.04 20.74
C LEU A 523 25.89 5.69 22.06
N LYS A 524 26.27 4.91 23.08
CA LYS A 524 26.83 5.41 24.35
C LYS A 524 28.24 6.02 24.22
N SER A 525 28.87 5.92 23.04
CA SER A 525 30.22 6.43 22.74
C SER A 525 30.43 7.01 21.33
N ASN A 526 29.57 6.74 20.34
CA ASN A 526 29.65 7.41 19.05
C ASN A 526 29.28 8.91 19.20
N THR A 527 30.04 9.77 18.52
CA THR A 527 29.91 11.25 18.58
C THR A 527 29.72 11.90 17.20
N THR A 528 29.25 11.15 16.20
CA THR A 528 29.02 11.67 14.83
C THR A 528 27.59 11.45 14.32
N LEU A 529 26.92 10.39 14.76
CA LEU A 529 25.59 10.05 14.30
C LEU A 529 24.56 11.00 14.92
N THR A 530 23.96 11.85 14.09
CA THR A 530 22.89 12.78 14.44
C THR A 530 21.51 12.19 14.17
N THR A 531 21.40 11.33 13.15
CA THR A 531 20.15 10.73 12.68
C THR A 531 20.28 9.20 12.65
N LEU A 532 19.37 8.51 13.35
CA LEU A 532 19.26 7.06 13.34
C LEU A 532 17.81 6.65 13.06
N ASP A 533 17.61 5.84 12.04
CA ASP A 533 16.32 5.23 11.70
C ASP A 533 16.35 3.73 11.99
N LEU A 534 15.46 3.29 12.90
CA LEU A 534 15.28 1.90 13.29
C LEU A 534 13.85 1.41 12.97
N ASP A 535 13.11 2.10 12.11
CA ASP A 535 11.68 1.87 11.90
C ASP A 535 11.37 0.42 11.49
N HIS A 536 10.19 -0.08 11.85
CA HIS A 536 9.72 -1.46 11.60
C HIS A 536 10.61 -2.61 12.13
N SER A 537 11.65 -2.34 12.96
CA SER A 537 12.65 -3.35 13.40
C SER A 537 12.20 -4.32 14.52
N ARG A 538 10.97 -4.19 15.04
CA ARG A 538 10.29 -5.12 15.99
C ARG A 538 11.10 -5.56 17.24
N PHE A 539 11.97 -4.70 17.79
CA PHE A 539 12.82 -5.05 18.94
C PHE A 539 12.10 -5.00 20.30
N GLY A 540 10.91 -4.39 20.39
CA GLY A 540 10.05 -4.36 21.57
C GLY A 540 10.64 -3.67 22.82
N ASP A 541 9.94 -3.78 23.95
CA ASP A 541 10.27 -3.05 25.20
C ASP A 541 11.71 -3.26 25.68
N ALA A 542 12.27 -4.47 25.54
CA ALA A 542 13.64 -4.76 25.97
C ALA A 542 14.71 -4.10 25.06
N GLY A 543 14.41 -3.89 23.77
CA GLY A 543 15.25 -3.08 22.90
C GLY A 543 15.05 -1.58 23.13
N ALA A 544 13.81 -1.15 23.37
CA ALA A 544 13.48 0.24 23.71
C ALA A 544 14.19 0.70 24.99
N GLN A 545 14.22 -0.15 26.03
CA GLN A 545 14.99 0.09 27.25
C GLN A 545 16.48 0.26 26.96
N ALA A 546 17.07 -0.56 26.09
CA ALA A 546 18.49 -0.43 25.72
C ALA A 546 18.78 0.91 25.01
N ILE A 547 17.92 1.31 24.08
CA ILE A 547 18.00 2.60 23.37
C ILE A 547 17.81 3.79 24.33
N ALA A 548 16.84 3.72 25.25
CA ALA A 548 16.64 4.71 26.31
C ALA A 548 17.90 4.88 27.18
N ASP A 549 18.53 3.77 27.54
CA ASP A 549 19.81 3.74 28.26
C ASP A 549 20.98 4.36 27.46
N ALA A 550 20.90 4.35 26.13
CA ALA A 550 21.83 5.08 25.28
C ALA A 550 21.51 6.59 25.24
N LEU A 551 20.24 6.97 25.08
CA LEU A 551 19.78 8.37 25.06
C LEU A 551 20.11 9.14 26.36
N ARG A 552 20.12 8.45 27.52
CA ARG A 552 20.58 9.02 28.81
C ARG A 552 22.04 9.51 28.76
N ARG A 553 22.87 8.94 27.88
CA ARG A 553 24.32 9.21 27.79
C ARG A 553 24.76 9.90 26.50
N ASN A 554 24.12 9.60 25.37
CA ASN A 554 24.45 10.21 24.09
C ASN A 554 24.09 11.70 24.09
N LYS A 555 24.93 12.52 23.46
CA LYS A 555 24.78 13.98 23.34
C LYS A 555 25.07 14.47 21.91
N THR A 556 24.76 13.65 20.91
CA THR A 556 24.97 13.93 19.47
C THR A 556 23.72 13.64 18.65
N LEU A 557 22.98 12.59 18.99
CA LEU A 557 21.75 12.20 18.30
C LEU A 557 20.68 13.29 18.50
N THR A 558 20.23 13.85 17.39
CA THR A 558 19.15 14.84 17.29
C THR A 558 17.86 14.23 16.78
N THR A 559 17.96 13.20 15.93
CA THR A 559 16.83 12.58 15.24
C THR A 559 16.86 11.06 15.45
N LEU A 560 15.74 10.51 15.93
CA LEU A 560 15.57 9.07 16.15
C LEU A 560 14.19 8.63 15.65
N HIS A 561 14.14 7.66 14.74
CA HIS A 561 12.89 7.05 14.30
C HIS A 561 12.77 5.62 14.88
N LEU A 562 11.66 5.35 15.56
CA LEU A 562 11.31 4.07 16.21
C LEU A 562 9.88 3.60 15.81
N LYS A 563 9.38 3.99 14.64
CA LYS A 563 8.05 3.64 14.15
C LYS A 563 7.87 2.13 14.09
N HIS A 564 6.69 1.61 14.42
CA HIS A 564 6.35 0.18 14.28
C HIS A 564 7.43 -0.78 14.86
N CYS A 565 8.09 -0.38 15.95
CA CYS A 565 9.12 -1.18 16.61
C CYS A 565 8.55 -2.16 17.65
N SER A 566 7.23 -2.26 17.73
CA SER A 566 6.47 -3.05 18.70
C SER A 566 6.74 -2.64 20.15
N ILE A 567 6.97 -1.34 20.36
CA ILE A 567 7.20 -0.74 21.68
C ILE A 567 5.85 -0.58 22.38
N GLY A 568 5.71 -1.13 23.59
CA GLY A 568 4.54 -0.98 24.45
C GLY A 568 4.83 -0.11 25.66
N THR A 569 3.96 -0.22 26.67
CA THR A 569 3.93 0.61 27.87
C THR A 569 5.29 0.74 28.57
N ALA A 570 6.03 -0.36 28.72
CA ALA A 570 7.30 -0.35 29.47
C ALA A 570 8.44 0.28 28.66
N GLY A 571 8.47 0.07 27.34
CA GLY A 571 9.44 0.73 26.46
C GLY A 571 9.17 2.24 26.35
N LEU A 572 7.90 2.65 26.28
CA LEU A 572 7.51 4.06 26.30
C LEU A 572 7.87 4.74 27.63
N GLN A 573 7.70 4.05 28.77
CA GLN A 573 8.14 4.54 30.10
C GLN A 573 9.65 4.75 30.16
N GLU A 574 10.45 3.80 29.68
CA GLU A 574 11.91 3.91 29.66
C GLU A 574 12.38 5.05 28.74
N ILE A 575 11.81 5.16 27.54
CA ILE A 575 12.09 6.25 26.57
C ILE A 575 11.71 7.61 27.18
N GLY A 576 10.50 7.75 27.73
CA GLY A 576 10.05 8.99 28.38
C GLY A 576 10.97 9.42 29.53
N GLY A 577 11.32 8.47 30.41
CA GLY A 577 12.25 8.72 31.53
C GLY A 577 13.70 8.98 31.11
N ALA A 578 14.13 8.54 29.91
CA ALA A 578 15.40 8.93 29.32
C ALA A 578 15.36 10.34 28.72
N LEU A 579 14.26 10.69 28.03
CA LEU A 579 14.09 11.99 27.38
C LEU A 579 13.86 13.14 28.36
N ALA A 580 13.34 12.88 29.56
CA ALA A 580 13.35 13.84 30.67
C ALA A 580 14.77 14.25 31.13
N GLN A 581 15.82 13.53 30.70
CA GLN A 581 17.23 13.84 30.98
C GLN A 581 18.08 14.05 29.71
N ASN A 582 17.56 13.70 28.54
CA ASN A 582 18.17 14.04 27.26
C ASN A 582 17.79 15.47 26.87
N ASN A 583 18.77 16.19 26.31
CA ASN A 583 18.65 17.60 25.93
C ASN A 583 19.32 17.85 24.57
N THR A 584 19.37 16.83 23.71
CA THR A 584 19.97 16.87 22.37
C THR A 584 19.04 16.31 21.29
N LEU A 585 18.15 15.37 21.64
CA LEU A 585 17.13 14.88 20.73
C LEU A 585 16.08 15.98 20.49
N THR A 586 15.94 16.39 19.23
CA THR A 586 14.99 17.38 18.75
C THR A 586 13.80 16.72 18.03
N THR A 587 14.02 15.55 17.44
CA THR A 587 13.05 14.84 16.60
C THR A 587 12.92 13.38 17.03
N LEU A 588 11.70 12.96 17.33
CA LEU A 588 11.37 11.57 17.69
C LEU A 588 10.17 11.07 16.90
N ASN A 589 10.30 9.90 16.26
CA ASN A 589 9.17 9.17 15.72
C ASN A 589 8.84 7.94 16.59
N LEU A 590 7.60 7.85 17.08
CA LEU A 590 7.03 6.72 17.81
C LEU A 590 5.77 6.16 17.12
N SER A 591 5.44 6.61 15.91
CA SER A 591 4.22 6.21 15.18
C SER A 591 4.08 4.70 15.00
N MET A 592 2.86 4.21 14.77
CA MET A 592 2.56 2.77 14.61
C MET A 592 3.06 1.87 15.77
N ASN A 593 3.23 2.42 16.98
CA ASN A 593 3.43 1.64 18.20
C ASN A 593 2.17 1.74 19.08
N PRO A 594 1.77 0.68 19.80
CA PRO A 594 0.59 0.71 20.66
C PRO A 594 0.78 1.64 21.87
N ILE A 595 0.15 2.81 21.84
CA ILE A 595 0.15 3.74 22.98
C ILE A 595 -1.11 3.49 23.82
N ASP A 596 -0.94 2.86 24.99
CA ASP A 596 -1.97 2.78 26.02
C ASP A 596 -2.00 4.03 26.91
N ASP A 597 -2.96 4.11 27.83
CA ASP A 597 -3.18 5.25 28.72
C ASP A 597 -1.92 5.57 29.56
N ALA A 598 -1.19 4.53 29.98
CA ALA A 598 0.05 4.67 30.75
C ALA A 598 1.24 5.10 29.88
N GLY A 599 1.32 4.68 28.63
CA GLY A 599 2.26 5.18 27.62
C GLY A 599 1.99 6.64 27.26
N ALA A 600 0.73 7.02 27.05
CA ALA A 600 0.31 8.40 26.79
C ALA A 600 0.68 9.33 27.96
N ASN A 601 0.40 8.92 29.20
CA ASN A 601 0.83 9.65 30.40
C ASN A 601 2.37 9.75 30.51
N SER A 602 3.11 8.71 30.13
CA SER A 602 4.58 8.73 30.14
C SER A 602 5.17 9.70 29.11
N ILE A 603 4.53 9.82 27.94
CA ILE A 603 4.84 10.84 26.92
C ILE A 603 4.46 12.24 27.45
N ALA A 604 3.34 12.39 28.15
CA ALA A 604 2.90 13.65 28.73
C ALA A 604 3.87 14.18 29.81
N GLU A 605 4.32 13.34 30.74
CA GLU A 605 5.33 13.73 31.75
C GLU A 605 6.70 14.06 31.12
N MET A 606 7.07 13.36 30.05
CA MET A 606 8.24 13.72 29.24
C MET A 606 8.07 15.10 28.58
N LEU A 607 6.93 15.39 27.96
CA LEU A 607 6.65 16.70 27.34
C LEU A 607 6.56 17.86 28.36
N LYS A 608 6.16 17.60 29.61
CA LYS A 608 6.17 18.61 30.69
C LYS A 608 7.58 18.98 31.17
N SER A 609 8.59 18.13 30.91
CA SER A 609 9.93 18.24 31.52
C SER A 609 11.10 18.35 30.53
N ASN A 610 10.97 17.80 29.31
CA ASN A 610 12.01 17.88 28.29
C ASN A 610 12.11 19.30 27.70
N THR A 611 13.34 19.73 27.40
CA THR A 611 13.65 21.09 26.89
C THR A 611 14.39 21.10 25.55
N SER A 612 14.30 20.03 24.75
CA SER A 612 15.01 19.91 23.45
C SER A 612 14.14 19.42 22.30
N LEU A 613 13.09 18.64 22.60
CA LEU A 613 12.22 18.03 21.61
C LEU A 613 11.34 19.11 20.96
N THR A 614 11.56 19.34 19.67
CA THR A 614 10.79 20.26 18.82
C THR A 614 9.77 19.52 17.97
N THR A 615 10.03 18.25 17.65
CA THR A 615 9.22 17.44 16.72
C THR A 615 8.93 16.07 17.33
N LEU A 616 7.64 15.73 17.42
CA LEU A 616 7.17 14.43 17.91
C LEU A 616 6.10 13.88 16.96
N ASP A 617 6.29 12.65 16.48
CA ASP A 617 5.31 11.89 15.70
C ASP A 617 4.77 10.71 16.51
N LEU A 618 3.46 10.74 16.76
CA LEU A 618 2.67 9.71 17.44
C LEU A 618 1.55 9.18 16.51
N SER A 619 1.67 9.35 15.20
CA SER A 619 0.63 8.96 14.25
C SER A 619 0.33 7.46 14.28
N CYS A 620 -0.89 7.06 13.90
CA CYS A 620 -1.30 5.65 13.75
C CYS A 620 -1.01 4.77 15.00
N SER A 621 -1.16 5.32 16.21
CA SER A 621 -0.71 4.71 17.48
C SER A 621 -1.86 4.40 18.46
N GLU A 622 -3.10 4.32 17.96
CA GLU A 622 -4.32 4.03 18.71
C GLU A 622 -4.58 4.98 19.91
N LEU A 623 -4.18 6.26 19.79
CA LEU A 623 -4.34 7.23 20.87
C LEU A 623 -5.81 7.48 21.27
N CYS A 624 -6.74 7.60 20.31
CA CYS A 624 -8.17 7.82 20.57
C CYS A 624 -8.41 8.92 21.64
N PHE A 625 -9.12 8.59 22.73
CA PHE A 625 -9.39 9.50 23.86
C PHE A 625 -8.16 9.79 24.76
N LYS A 626 -7.09 8.99 24.68
CA LYS A 626 -5.89 9.08 25.55
C LYS A 626 -5.06 10.35 25.28
N VAL A 627 -5.34 11.04 24.18
CA VAL A 627 -4.70 12.32 23.80
C VAL A 627 -4.90 13.42 24.85
N HIS A 628 -5.81 13.24 25.82
CA HIS A 628 -6.02 14.16 26.94
C HIS A 628 -4.73 14.52 27.69
N GLU A 629 -3.94 13.53 28.14
CA GLU A 629 -2.73 13.81 28.93
C GLU A 629 -1.68 14.57 28.11
N ILE A 630 -1.57 14.27 26.82
CA ILE A 630 -0.69 14.98 25.88
C ILE A 630 -1.18 16.43 25.70
N ALA A 631 -2.49 16.65 25.57
CA ALA A 631 -3.07 17.99 25.46
C ALA A 631 -2.91 18.83 26.74
N GLU A 632 -3.01 18.22 27.93
CA GLU A 632 -2.70 18.90 29.19
C GLU A 632 -1.20 19.22 29.31
N ALA A 633 -0.31 18.34 28.85
CA ALA A 633 1.13 18.62 28.75
C ALA A 633 1.44 19.78 27.79
N LEU A 634 0.78 19.84 26.62
CA LEU A 634 0.95 20.91 25.63
C LEU A 634 0.63 22.30 26.18
N LYS A 635 -0.25 22.45 27.18
CA LYS A 635 -0.52 23.75 27.82
C LYS A 635 0.70 24.31 28.57
N GLN A 636 1.62 23.45 28.99
CA GLN A 636 2.81 23.79 29.77
C GLN A 636 4.12 23.67 28.99
N ASN A 637 4.17 22.78 27.98
CA ASN A 637 5.34 22.63 27.13
C ASN A 637 5.61 23.91 26.31
N THR A 638 6.88 24.33 26.29
CA THR A 638 7.35 25.55 25.61
C THR A 638 8.36 25.27 24.49
N THR A 639 8.59 24.01 24.10
CA THR A 639 9.64 23.62 23.13
C THR A 639 9.14 22.90 21.89
N LEU A 640 8.01 22.19 21.97
CA LEU A 640 7.47 21.39 20.87
C LEU A 640 6.80 22.32 19.85
N THR A 641 7.43 22.45 18.69
CA THR A 641 6.93 23.24 17.55
C THR A 641 6.11 22.41 16.58
N THR A 642 6.34 21.09 16.52
CA THR A 642 5.68 20.16 15.60
C THR A 642 5.15 18.94 16.34
N LEU A 643 3.85 18.71 16.25
CA LEU A 643 3.19 17.49 16.72
C LEU A 643 2.42 16.82 15.58
N ASP A 644 2.70 15.54 15.36
CA ASP A 644 1.90 14.68 14.50
C ASP A 644 1.11 13.68 15.35
N VAL A 645 -0.21 13.72 15.23
CA VAL A 645 -1.14 12.77 15.84
C VAL A 645 -2.13 12.24 14.80
N SER A 646 -1.74 12.19 13.53
CA SER A 646 -2.58 11.68 12.43
C SER A 646 -2.97 10.20 12.59
N ARG A 647 -4.04 9.73 11.94
CA ARG A 647 -4.46 8.30 11.92
C ARG A 647 -4.73 7.68 13.30
N ASN A 648 -5.17 8.46 14.29
CA ASN A 648 -5.32 8.01 15.69
C ASN A 648 -6.77 7.86 16.18
N VAL A 649 -7.78 8.08 15.33
CA VAL A 649 -9.22 7.99 15.68
C VAL A 649 -9.56 8.88 16.89
N ILE A 650 -8.99 10.09 16.92
CA ILE A 650 -9.14 11.07 18.01
C ILE A 650 -10.60 11.56 18.16
N GLY A 651 -11.33 11.67 17.04
CA GLY A 651 -12.73 12.08 17.00
C GLY A 651 -13.00 13.51 17.49
N ALA A 652 -14.27 13.89 17.47
CA ALA A 652 -14.71 15.24 17.86
C ALA A 652 -14.32 15.64 19.30
N VAL A 653 -14.40 14.70 20.25
CA VAL A 653 -14.10 14.96 21.67
C VAL A 653 -12.60 15.20 21.89
N GLY A 654 -11.73 14.38 21.27
CA GLY A 654 -10.30 14.59 21.34
C GLY A 654 -9.86 15.87 20.63
N ALA A 655 -10.48 16.20 19.50
CA ALA A 655 -10.28 17.48 18.81
C ALA A 655 -10.68 18.69 19.67
N GLN A 656 -11.77 18.60 20.45
CA GLN A 656 -12.13 19.64 21.42
C GLN A 656 -11.06 19.80 22.50
N ILE A 657 -10.53 18.70 23.06
CA ILE A 657 -9.49 18.74 24.10
C ILE A 657 -8.19 19.37 23.56
N ILE A 658 -7.77 18.99 22.35
CA ILE A 658 -6.61 19.60 21.65
C ILE A 658 -6.87 21.10 21.39
N SER A 659 -8.09 21.47 21.04
CA SER A 659 -8.48 22.88 20.83
C SER A 659 -8.34 23.73 22.11
N GLU A 660 -8.73 23.21 23.27
CA GLU A 660 -8.52 23.91 24.55
C GLU A 660 -7.04 24.02 24.94
N ALA A 661 -6.18 23.08 24.49
CA ALA A 661 -4.73 23.21 24.62
C ALA A 661 -4.15 24.27 23.67
N LEU A 662 -4.59 24.30 22.40
CA LEU A 662 -4.17 25.29 21.40
C LEU A 662 -4.52 26.73 21.77
N LYS A 663 -5.60 26.98 22.52
CA LYS A 663 -5.91 28.33 23.02
C LYS A 663 -4.85 28.87 23.98
N GLN A 664 -4.17 27.98 24.71
CA GLN A 664 -3.19 28.33 25.75
C GLN A 664 -1.75 28.20 25.26
N ASN A 665 -1.42 27.16 24.49
CA ASN A 665 -0.07 26.95 23.96
C ASN A 665 0.30 28.05 22.94
N LYS A 666 1.55 28.54 23.03
CA LYS A 666 2.12 29.59 22.18
C LYS A 666 3.46 29.19 21.52
N THR A 667 3.76 27.89 21.43
CA THR A 667 4.98 27.34 20.80
C THR A 667 4.67 26.48 19.57
N LEU A 668 3.57 25.73 19.58
CA LEU A 668 3.25 24.77 18.53
C LEU A 668 2.92 25.50 17.22
N THR A 669 3.86 25.46 16.27
CA THR A 669 3.72 26.06 14.94
C THR A 669 3.06 25.11 13.95
N THR A 670 3.20 23.80 14.14
CA THR A 670 2.73 22.76 13.23
C THR A 670 1.95 21.68 13.98
N LEU A 671 0.71 21.46 13.58
CA LEU A 671 -0.13 20.37 14.08
C LEU A 671 -0.68 19.57 12.91
N ARG A 672 -0.43 18.26 12.91
CA ARG A 672 -1.10 17.32 11.99
C ARG A 672 -2.15 16.51 12.74
N LEU A 673 -3.36 16.58 12.21
CA LEU A 673 -4.56 15.90 12.68
C LEU A 673 -5.18 15.04 11.56
N ASN A 674 -4.47 14.80 10.45
CA ASN A 674 -4.95 14.05 9.31
C ASN A 674 -5.57 12.69 9.73
N GLU A 675 -6.67 12.27 9.11
CA GLU A 675 -7.29 10.95 9.28
C GLU A 675 -7.66 10.60 10.74
N ASN A 676 -8.37 11.49 11.43
CA ASN A 676 -8.78 11.32 12.83
C ASN A 676 -10.31 11.25 13.05
N HIS A 677 -11.10 11.25 11.98
CA HIS A 677 -12.57 11.22 12.02
C HIS A 677 -13.17 12.36 12.89
N ILE A 678 -12.63 13.58 12.73
CA ILE A 678 -12.96 14.74 13.57
C ILE A 678 -14.39 15.28 13.33
N GLY A 679 -14.80 15.42 12.06
CA GLY A 679 -16.15 15.84 11.63
C GLY A 679 -16.69 17.18 12.18
N THR A 680 -17.95 17.50 11.83
CA THR A 680 -18.68 18.74 12.21
C THR A 680 -18.47 19.20 13.64
N ALA A 681 -18.53 18.27 14.60
CA ALA A 681 -18.49 18.57 16.02
C ALA A 681 -17.07 18.89 16.52
N GLY A 682 -16.02 18.35 15.88
CA GLY A 682 -14.62 18.61 16.24
C GLY A 682 -13.99 19.79 15.52
N VAL A 683 -14.40 20.08 14.27
CA VAL A 683 -13.87 21.24 13.52
C VAL A 683 -14.29 22.58 14.15
N LYS A 684 -15.48 22.66 14.77
CA LYS A 684 -15.95 23.89 15.44
C LYS A 684 -15.03 24.33 16.60
N PRO A 685 -14.66 23.47 17.58
CA PRO A 685 -13.61 23.76 18.55
C PRO A 685 -12.29 24.23 17.94
N ILE A 686 -11.83 23.62 16.84
CA ILE A 686 -10.58 23.99 16.17
C ILE A 686 -10.69 25.41 15.59
N ALA A 687 -11.81 25.75 14.96
CA ALA A 687 -12.09 27.10 14.47
C ALA A 687 -12.08 28.14 15.60
N GLU A 688 -12.71 27.86 16.75
CA GLU A 688 -12.65 28.76 17.91
C GLU A 688 -11.24 28.86 18.53
N ALA A 689 -10.42 27.81 18.45
CA ALA A 689 -9.02 27.87 18.87
C ALA A 689 -8.18 28.73 17.90
N LEU A 690 -8.38 28.61 16.58
CA LEU A 690 -7.66 29.39 15.57
C LEU A 690 -7.89 30.91 15.70
N LYS A 691 -9.05 31.36 16.19
CA LYS A 691 -9.32 32.80 16.43
C LYS A 691 -8.45 33.43 17.54
N VAL A 692 -7.89 32.61 18.45
CA VAL A 692 -7.13 33.09 19.62
C VAL A 692 -5.73 32.48 19.74
N ASN A 693 -5.43 31.43 18.97
CA ASN A 693 -4.06 30.96 18.78
C ASN A 693 -3.28 31.95 17.91
N THR A 694 -2.01 32.14 18.25
CA THR A 694 -1.12 33.16 17.66
C THR A 694 0.29 32.59 17.48
N ALA A 695 0.38 31.28 17.22
CA ALA A 695 1.65 30.54 17.10
C ALA A 695 1.58 29.48 15.99
N LEU A 696 0.42 28.86 15.78
CA LEU A 696 0.20 27.87 14.73
C LEU A 696 0.29 28.54 13.36
N THR A 697 1.27 28.10 12.57
CA THR A 697 1.51 28.50 11.18
C THR A 697 1.03 27.45 10.19
N THR A 698 0.99 26.18 10.61
CA THR A 698 0.67 25.02 9.77
C THR A 698 -0.36 24.13 10.45
N LEU A 699 -1.48 23.89 9.78
CA LEU A 699 -2.52 22.97 10.22
C LEU A 699 -2.88 21.99 9.10
N GLU A 700 -2.78 20.69 9.38
CA GLU A 700 -3.19 19.65 8.44
C GLU A 700 -4.35 18.84 9.02
N LEU A 701 -5.45 18.76 8.27
CA LEU A 701 -6.72 18.13 8.65
C LEU A 701 -7.26 17.15 7.58
N ASP A 702 -6.43 16.74 6.64
CA ASP A 702 -6.75 15.83 5.52
C ASP A 702 -7.35 14.50 6.01
N GLY A 703 -8.50 14.07 5.50
CA GLY A 703 -9.15 12.79 5.79
C GLY A 703 -10.02 12.82 7.06
N ASN A 704 -10.59 13.97 7.41
CA ASN A 704 -11.39 14.13 8.63
C ASN A 704 -12.90 14.22 8.41
N SER A 705 -13.33 13.94 7.18
CA SER A 705 -14.73 14.03 6.74
C SER A 705 -15.24 15.48 6.78
N ILE A 706 -14.40 16.42 6.30
CA ILE A 706 -14.67 17.85 6.26
C ILE A 706 -15.54 18.17 5.04
N GLY A 707 -16.84 18.34 5.25
CA GLY A 707 -17.78 18.75 4.21
C GLY A 707 -17.93 20.27 4.10
N ASP A 708 -19.00 20.68 3.41
CA ASP A 708 -19.40 22.08 3.29
C ASP A 708 -19.64 22.74 4.65
N ALA A 709 -20.23 22.03 5.61
CA ALA A 709 -20.58 22.57 6.93
C ALA A 709 -19.35 22.82 7.83
N GLU A 710 -18.37 21.92 7.80
CA GLU A 710 -17.08 22.07 8.46
C GLU A 710 -16.30 23.23 7.84
N THR A 711 -16.29 23.32 6.52
CA THR A 711 -15.59 24.37 5.78
C THR A 711 -16.20 25.76 6.05
N GLN A 712 -17.52 25.85 6.11
CA GLN A 712 -18.24 27.05 6.55
C GLN A 712 -17.97 27.39 8.02
N ALA A 713 -17.72 26.41 8.89
CA ALA A 713 -17.39 26.65 10.30
C ALA A 713 -15.95 27.19 10.49
N ILE A 714 -14.98 26.70 9.71
CA ILE A 714 -13.58 27.13 9.81
C ILE A 714 -13.29 28.44 9.06
N ALA A 715 -13.99 28.72 7.95
CA ALA A 715 -13.75 29.91 7.12
C ALA A 715 -13.73 31.26 7.89
N PRO A 716 -14.69 31.57 8.79
CA PRO A 716 -14.64 32.80 9.58
C PRO A 716 -13.43 32.90 10.51
N ALA A 717 -12.92 31.77 10.99
CA ALA A 717 -11.70 31.73 11.81
C ALA A 717 -10.45 31.96 10.95
N LEU A 718 -10.41 31.44 9.72
CA LEU A 718 -9.31 31.68 8.76
C LEU A 718 -9.24 33.13 8.31
N VAL A 719 -10.37 33.82 8.14
CA VAL A 719 -10.37 35.27 7.84
C VAL A 719 -9.86 36.11 9.03
N GLN A 720 -10.10 35.67 10.27
CA GLN A 720 -9.66 36.36 11.48
C GLN A 720 -8.22 36.02 11.91
N ASN A 721 -7.72 34.84 11.58
CA ASN A 721 -6.40 34.38 12.03
C ASN A 721 -5.26 35.04 11.24
N THR A 722 -4.26 35.55 11.97
CA THR A 722 -3.13 36.32 11.43
C THR A 722 -1.79 35.57 11.46
N THR A 723 -1.77 34.25 11.71
CA THR A 723 -0.54 33.45 11.86
C THR A 723 -0.48 32.20 11.00
N LEU A 724 -1.62 31.64 10.60
CA LEU A 724 -1.69 30.42 9.79
C LEU A 724 -1.31 30.74 8.34
N THR A 725 -0.14 30.26 7.92
CA THR A 725 0.41 30.44 6.57
C THR A 725 0.22 29.21 5.70
N SER A 726 -0.05 28.04 6.29
CA SER A 726 -0.26 26.77 5.60
C SER A 726 -1.48 26.02 6.16
N LEU A 727 -2.40 25.65 5.27
CA LEU A 727 -3.58 24.85 5.59
C LEU A 727 -3.74 23.70 4.57
N LYS A 728 -4.02 22.50 5.08
CA LYS A 728 -4.40 21.34 4.29
C LYS A 728 -5.77 20.81 4.73
N LEU A 729 -6.73 20.79 3.80
CA LEU A 729 -8.07 20.19 3.91
C LEU A 729 -8.24 19.27 2.70
N GLY A 730 -8.61 18.00 2.85
CA GLY A 730 -8.56 17.10 1.69
C GLY A 730 -8.87 15.65 2.01
N ASN A 731 -9.14 14.81 1.01
CA ASN A 731 -9.82 13.51 1.22
C ASN A 731 -11.12 13.70 2.03
N ASP A 732 -11.84 14.74 1.62
CA ASP A 732 -12.88 15.46 2.36
C ASP A 732 -13.94 15.91 1.32
N VAL A 733 -15.23 15.70 1.59
CA VAL A 733 -16.30 15.84 0.57
C VAL A 733 -16.72 17.30 0.41
N LEU A 734 -15.86 18.10 -0.22
CA LEU A 734 -16.06 19.53 -0.44
C LEU A 734 -17.01 19.79 -1.63
N GLY A 735 -18.22 20.22 -1.34
CA GLY A 735 -19.24 20.62 -2.29
C GLY A 735 -19.16 22.10 -2.69
N LYS A 736 -20.24 22.58 -3.31
CA LYS A 736 -20.34 23.95 -3.84
C LYS A 736 -20.29 25.01 -2.74
N ALA A 737 -20.89 24.76 -1.57
CA ALA A 737 -21.02 25.76 -0.53
C ALA A 737 -19.75 25.90 0.33
N GLY A 738 -18.98 24.82 0.47
CA GLY A 738 -17.64 24.83 1.05
C GLY A 738 -16.62 25.45 0.11
N ALA A 739 -16.68 25.14 -1.19
CA ALA A 739 -15.87 25.83 -2.20
C ALA A 739 -16.13 27.35 -2.23
N HIS A 740 -17.39 27.78 -2.03
CA HIS A 740 -17.71 29.21 -1.86
C HIS A 740 -17.15 29.78 -0.54
N ALA A 741 -17.20 29.05 0.57
CA ALA A 741 -16.60 29.47 1.82
C ALA A 741 -15.06 29.65 1.70
N ILE A 742 -14.35 28.73 1.03
CA ILE A 742 -12.92 28.87 0.71
C ILE A 742 -12.68 30.05 -0.23
N ALA A 743 -13.52 30.28 -1.24
CA ALA A 743 -13.41 31.45 -2.11
C ALA A 743 -13.55 32.77 -1.34
N THR A 744 -14.40 32.83 -0.31
CA THR A 744 -14.50 33.97 0.61
C THR A 744 -13.24 34.13 1.47
N VAL A 745 -12.66 33.03 1.99
CA VAL A 745 -11.36 33.07 2.68
C VAL A 745 -10.28 33.62 1.76
N LEU A 746 -10.15 33.10 0.53
CA LEU A 746 -9.12 33.54 -0.43
C LEU A 746 -9.25 35.02 -0.84
N LYS A 747 -10.47 35.60 -0.80
CA LYS A 747 -10.71 37.03 -1.06
C LYS A 747 -10.40 37.94 0.15
N GLN A 748 -10.38 37.42 1.38
CA GLN A 748 -10.35 38.23 2.61
C GLN A 748 -9.14 37.97 3.51
N ASN A 749 -8.59 36.77 3.52
CA ASN A 749 -7.43 36.41 4.33
C ASN A 749 -6.13 36.98 3.73
N ALA A 750 -5.31 37.57 4.61
CA ALA A 750 -4.07 38.25 4.24
C ALA A 750 -2.79 37.52 4.70
N THR A 751 -2.85 36.21 5.03
CA THR A 751 -1.77 35.49 5.72
C THR A 751 -1.49 34.08 5.20
N LEU A 752 -2.47 33.42 4.57
CA LEU A 752 -2.36 32.07 4.03
C LEU A 752 -1.54 32.09 2.72
N THR A 753 -0.32 31.56 2.78
CA THR A 753 0.59 31.46 1.63
C THR A 753 0.47 30.12 0.90
N THR A 754 0.06 29.08 1.61
CA THR A 754 -0.09 27.71 1.11
C THR A 754 -1.48 27.19 1.45
N LEU A 755 -2.24 26.79 0.44
CA LEU A 755 -3.50 26.09 0.59
C LEU A 755 -3.46 24.82 -0.26
N GLU A 756 -3.62 23.67 0.41
CA GLU A 756 -3.78 22.38 -0.24
C GLU A 756 -5.21 21.88 -0.02
N LEU A 757 -5.92 21.71 -1.13
CA LEU A 757 -7.27 21.14 -1.19
C LEU A 757 -7.23 19.78 -1.89
N SER A 758 -8.01 18.80 -1.43
CA SER A 758 -8.39 17.68 -2.30
C SER A 758 -9.85 17.25 -2.15
N ALA A 759 -10.54 17.15 -3.28
CA ALA A 759 -11.98 16.91 -3.35
C ALA A 759 -12.37 16.31 -4.70
N SER A 760 -13.52 15.62 -4.74
CA SER A 760 -14.16 15.18 -5.98
C SER A 760 -14.85 16.37 -6.67
N PHE A 761 -14.14 17.03 -7.59
CA PHE A 761 -14.52 18.35 -8.10
C PHE A 761 -15.71 18.35 -9.08
N ILE A 762 -16.90 18.71 -8.58
CA ILE A 762 -17.99 19.19 -9.44
C ILE A 762 -17.59 20.55 -10.06
N THR A 763 -17.80 20.70 -11.36
CA THR A 763 -17.25 21.77 -12.23
C THR A 763 -17.45 23.21 -11.71
N CYS A 764 -18.54 23.46 -10.98
CA CYS A 764 -18.90 24.78 -10.44
C CYS A 764 -17.99 25.23 -9.28
N ALA A 765 -17.42 24.30 -8.51
CA ALA A 765 -16.53 24.63 -7.39
C ALA A 765 -15.22 25.26 -7.88
N VAL A 766 -14.63 24.71 -8.94
CA VAL A 766 -13.34 25.19 -9.48
C VAL A 766 -13.45 26.60 -10.05
N GLN A 767 -14.54 26.90 -10.77
CA GLN A 767 -14.85 28.26 -11.25
C GLN A 767 -14.88 29.28 -10.08
N THR A 768 -15.55 28.90 -8.98
CA THR A 768 -15.72 29.74 -7.78
C THR A 768 -14.37 30.04 -7.10
N ILE A 769 -13.51 29.03 -6.97
CA ILE A 769 -12.16 29.19 -6.38
C ILE A 769 -11.25 29.99 -7.32
N ALA A 770 -11.26 29.71 -8.62
CA ALA A 770 -10.46 30.45 -9.61
C ALA A 770 -10.85 31.94 -9.66
N ALA A 771 -12.14 32.27 -9.53
CA ALA A 771 -12.60 33.65 -9.43
C ALA A 771 -12.12 34.36 -8.15
N ALA A 772 -11.86 33.65 -7.05
CA ALA A 772 -11.21 34.21 -5.88
C ALA A 772 -9.69 34.39 -6.08
N LEU A 773 -9.02 33.42 -6.72
CA LEU A 773 -7.58 33.48 -7.01
C LEU A 773 -7.19 34.69 -7.88
N LYS A 774 -8.07 35.18 -8.76
CA LYS A 774 -7.89 36.45 -9.50
C LYS A 774 -7.55 37.66 -8.61
N HIS A 775 -8.10 37.70 -7.40
CA HIS A 775 -8.02 38.84 -6.49
C HIS A 775 -7.19 38.56 -5.23
N ASN A 776 -6.78 37.31 -5.00
CA ASN A 776 -5.88 36.97 -3.91
C ASN A 776 -4.46 37.52 -4.17
N THR A 777 -3.82 38.03 -3.12
CA THR A 777 -2.51 38.71 -3.17
C THR A 777 -1.52 38.14 -2.15
N THR A 778 -1.74 36.92 -1.67
CA THR A 778 -1.03 36.33 -0.51
C THR A 778 -0.68 34.86 -0.68
N LEU A 779 -1.48 34.11 -1.42
CA LEU A 779 -1.24 32.73 -1.78
C LEU A 779 -0.12 32.65 -2.81
N THR A 780 0.95 31.93 -2.46
CA THR A 780 2.10 31.64 -3.32
C THR A 780 2.07 30.21 -3.84
N THR A 781 1.48 29.30 -3.07
CA THR A 781 1.30 27.89 -3.39
C THR A 781 -0.17 27.50 -3.28
N PHE A 782 -0.78 27.15 -4.42
CA PHE A 782 -2.09 26.49 -4.44
C PHE A 782 -1.89 25.05 -4.90
N LYS A 783 -2.40 24.10 -4.13
CA LYS A 783 -2.46 22.70 -4.53
C LYS A 783 -3.89 22.21 -4.56
N LEU A 784 -4.22 21.51 -5.64
CA LEU A 784 -5.49 20.88 -5.90
C LEU A 784 -5.18 19.42 -6.25
N ARG A 785 -5.52 18.47 -5.38
CA ARG A 785 -5.57 17.07 -5.81
C ARG A 785 -7.01 16.72 -6.12
N ASP A 786 -7.23 16.21 -7.33
CA ASP A 786 -8.37 15.32 -7.53
C ASP A 786 -8.08 14.00 -6.81
N LEU A 787 -9.12 13.27 -6.41
CA LEU A 787 -8.98 11.87 -5.96
C LEU A 787 -9.49 10.88 -7.02
N ASN A 788 -9.78 11.38 -8.22
CA ASN A 788 -10.10 10.62 -9.42
C ASN A 788 -8.86 9.95 -10.06
N ASP A 789 -8.05 9.23 -9.26
CA ASP A 789 -7.46 7.99 -9.78
C ASP A 789 -8.67 7.08 -10.09
N TYR A 790 -8.87 6.75 -11.36
CA TYR A 790 -10.16 6.31 -11.90
C TYR A 790 -10.50 4.86 -11.54
N ASP A 791 -10.86 4.62 -10.27
CA ASP A 791 -11.44 3.35 -9.79
C ASP A 791 -12.97 3.31 -10.06
N PRO A 792 -13.46 2.40 -10.93
CA PRO A 792 -14.89 2.26 -11.19
C PRO A 792 -15.73 1.79 -9.98
N GLU A 793 -15.10 1.35 -8.89
CA GLU A 793 -15.81 1.07 -7.62
C GLU A 793 -16.12 2.38 -6.85
N PHE A 794 -15.34 3.45 -7.01
CA PHE A 794 -15.44 4.68 -6.19
C PHE A 794 -16.51 5.68 -6.67
N GLU A 795 -16.65 5.93 -7.99
CA GLU A 795 -17.82 6.70 -8.49
C GLU A 795 -19.14 5.95 -8.24
N ARG A 796 -19.08 4.61 -8.11
CA ARG A 796 -20.21 3.76 -7.70
C ARG A 796 -20.46 3.80 -6.18
N GLU A 797 -19.68 4.57 -5.44
CA GLU A 797 -19.81 4.75 -3.99
C GLU A 797 -20.45 6.07 -3.56
N MET A 798 -20.52 7.10 -4.43
CA MET A 798 -21.10 8.42 -4.13
C MET A 798 -22.62 8.60 -4.39
N SER A 799 -23.38 7.56 -4.74
CA SER A 799 -24.86 7.65 -4.76
C SER A 799 -25.45 7.49 -3.35
N GLU A 800 -25.83 8.59 -2.70
CA GLU A 800 -26.19 8.68 -1.27
C GLU A 800 -26.97 7.48 -0.67
N PRO A 801 -26.37 6.73 0.27
CA PRO A 801 -27.09 5.80 1.15
C PRO A 801 -27.80 6.56 2.29
N LEU A 802 -28.99 6.12 2.70
CA LEU A 802 -29.60 6.62 3.94
C LEU A 802 -28.90 6.03 5.17
N THR A 803 -28.17 6.87 5.92
CA THR A 803 -27.55 6.48 7.18
C THR A 803 -28.59 6.27 8.29
N THR A 804 -28.39 5.25 9.15
CA THR A 804 -29.38 4.87 10.16
C THR A 804 -29.62 5.96 11.22
N GLU A 805 -28.67 6.87 11.41
CA GLU A 805 -28.79 8.02 12.31
C GLU A 805 -29.93 8.98 11.90
N ARG A 806 -30.22 9.12 10.60
CA ARG A 806 -31.40 9.86 10.09
C ARG A 806 -32.71 9.08 10.28
N LEU A 807 -32.65 7.75 10.27
CA LEU A 807 -33.84 6.86 10.33
C LEU A 807 -34.33 6.59 11.76
N LEU A 808 -33.43 6.42 12.73
CA LEU A 808 -33.75 6.04 14.11
C LEU A 808 -34.80 6.94 14.80
N PRO A 809 -34.80 8.28 14.61
CA PRO A 809 -35.86 9.15 15.12
C PRO A 809 -37.19 9.02 14.34
N GLN A 810 -37.11 8.75 13.03
CA GLN A 810 -38.24 8.82 12.10
C GLN A 810 -39.08 7.52 12.10
N VAL A 811 -38.43 6.35 12.19
CA VAL A 811 -39.11 5.05 12.25
C VAL A 811 -39.98 4.91 13.51
N ARG A 812 -39.64 5.63 14.59
CA ARG A 812 -40.41 5.60 15.86
C ARG A 812 -41.78 6.28 15.80
N ASN A 813 -42.10 7.09 14.78
CA ASN A 813 -43.42 7.70 14.61
C ASN A 813 -43.83 7.76 13.11
N PRO A 814 -44.20 6.62 12.49
CA PRO A 814 -44.36 6.53 11.02
C PRO A 814 -45.43 7.45 10.40
N HIS A 815 -46.47 7.81 11.16
CA HIS A 815 -47.62 8.55 10.65
C HIS A 815 -47.40 10.06 10.48
N ASP A 816 -46.58 10.71 11.31
CA ASP A 816 -46.45 12.18 11.30
C ASP A 816 -45.65 12.70 10.09
N PHE A 817 -44.72 11.90 9.54
CA PHE A 817 -43.84 12.30 8.45
C PHE A 817 -44.29 11.81 7.05
N GLY A 818 -45.46 11.16 6.95
CA GLY A 818 -45.98 10.64 5.67
C GLY A 818 -45.10 9.55 5.03
N LEU A 819 -44.23 8.90 5.83
CA LEU A 819 -43.11 8.08 5.38
C LEU A 819 -43.56 6.89 4.50
N GLU A 820 -44.75 6.33 4.76
CA GLU A 820 -45.38 5.27 3.96
C GLU A 820 -45.49 5.62 2.47
N LYS A 821 -45.74 6.90 2.13
CA LYS A 821 -45.87 7.36 0.73
C LYS A 821 -44.53 7.58 0.02
N ALA A 822 -43.47 7.85 0.76
CA ALA A 822 -42.11 7.98 0.23
C ALA A 822 -41.46 6.59 0.10
N LEU A 823 -41.53 5.77 1.15
CA LEU A 823 -40.86 4.48 1.24
C LEU A 823 -41.47 3.40 0.32
N SER A 824 -42.77 3.47 0.03
CA SER A 824 -43.42 2.53 -0.92
C SER A 824 -42.98 2.68 -2.39
N ARG A 825 -42.08 3.63 -2.70
CA ARG A 825 -41.43 3.77 -4.02
C ARG A 825 -39.97 3.28 -4.06
N VAL A 826 -39.38 2.91 -2.91
CA VAL A 826 -37.95 2.58 -2.79
C VAL A 826 -37.66 1.20 -3.39
N SER A 827 -37.31 1.18 -4.68
CA SER A 827 -37.02 -0.06 -5.42
C SER A 827 -35.65 -0.67 -5.06
N ARG A 828 -34.71 0.12 -4.55
CA ARG A 828 -33.37 -0.31 -4.11
C ARG A 828 -33.09 0.30 -2.74
N LEU A 829 -32.56 -0.47 -1.81
CA LEU A 829 -32.18 -0.01 -0.46
C LEU A 829 -30.69 -0.28 -0.23
N PHE A 830 -29.93 0.76 0.14
CA PHE A 830 -28.50 0.71 0.41
C PHE A 830 -28.23 1.10 1.86
N LEU A 831 -27.50 0.25 2.60
CA LEU A 831 -27.20 0.43 4.01
C LEU A 831 -25.70 0.17 4.27
N ARG A 832 -24.88 1.22 4.17
CA ARG A 832 -23.43 1.16 4.42
C ARG A 832 -23.05 1.82 5.75
N GLU A 833 -21.90 1.46 6.30
CA GLU A 833 -21.27 2.02 7.52
C GLU A 833 -22.09 1.93 8.82
N ASN A 834 -23.22 1.21 8.80
CA ASN A 834 -24.07 1.08 9.97
C ASN A 834 -23.41 0.12 10.98
N ILE A 835 -23.18 0.59 12.21
CA ILE A 835 -22.81 -0.28 13.34
C ILE A 835 -24.05 -1.10 13.69
N VAL A 836 -24.22 -2.25 13.03
CA VAL A 836 -25.43 -3.08 13.13
C VAL A 836 -25.39 -3.93 14.41
N ASP A 837 -25.54 -3.28 15.56
CA ASP A 837 -25.82 -3.98 16.81
C ASP A 837 -27.19 -4.69 16.78
N SER A 838 -27.51 -5.46 17.82
CA SER A 838 -28.76 -6.21 17.89
C SER A 838 -30.05 -5.36 17.78
N ALA A 839 -29.99 -4.05 18.02
CA ALA A 839 -31.11 -3.13 17.78
C ALA A 839 -31.12 -2.63 16.33
N GLY A 840 -29.95 -2.31 15.76
CA GLY A 840 -29.80 -2.01 14.33
C GLY A 840 -30.35 -3.11 13.43
N VAL A 841 -30.09 -4.38 13.76
CA VAL A 841 -30.62 -5.53 13.00
C VAL A 841 -32.16 -5.59 13.04
N GLN A 842 -32.78 -5.23 14.17
CA GLN A 842 -34.26 -5.18 14.29
C GLN A 842 -34.86 -4.05 13.42
N VAL A 843 -34.22 -2.87 13.38
CA VAL A 843 -34.64 -1.77 12.49
C VAL A 843 -34.56 -2.20 11.02
N ILE A 844 -33.52 -2.94 10.61
CA ILE A 844 -33.43 -3.50 9.25
C ILE A 844 -34.60 -4.46 8.97
N GLN A 845 -34.96 -5.33 9.92
CA GLN A 845 -36.08 -6.26 9.75
C GLN A 845 -37.43 -5.52 9.61
N GLU A 846 -37.67 -4.49 10.43
CA GLU A 846 -38.87 -3.65 10.36
C GLU A 846 -38.93 -2.86 9.05
N VAL A 847 -37.85 -2.17 8.67
CA VAL A 847 -37.73 -1.43 7.41
C VAL A 847 -37.97 -2.33 6.21
N LEU A 848 -37.41 -3.55 6.16
CA LEU A 848 -37.63 -4.49 5.06
C LEU A 848 -39.08 -4.98 4.96
N SER A 849 -39.78 -5.10 6.09
CA SER A 849 -41.21 -5.48 6.11
C SER A 849 -42.12 -4.39 5.50
N LEU A 850 -41.71 -3.12 5.62
CA LEU A 850 -42.44 -1.95 5.13
C LEU A 850 -42.06 -1.58 3.68
N THR A 851 -40.76 -1.53 3.37
CA THR A 851 -40.23 -1.06 2.08
C THR A 851 -40.30 -2.08 0.96
N LYS A 852 -40.09 -3.38 1.26
CA LYS A 852 -40.08 -4.50 0.30
C LYS A 852 -39.26 -4.22 -0.99
N PRO A 853 -37.98 -3.82 -0.88
CA PRO A 853 -37.18 -3.38 -2.03
C PRO A 853 -36.83 -4.55 -2.94
N SER A 854 -36.76 -4.34 -4.26
CA SER A 854 -36.36 -5.39 -5.20
C SER A 854 -34.86 -5.70 -5.13
N LYS A 855 -34.04 -4.71 -4.73
CA LYS A 855 -32.62 -4.86 -4.44
C LYS A 855 -32.28 -4.38 -3.02
N LEU A 856 -31.48 -5.15 -2.29
CA LEU A 856 -30.90 -4.74 -1.00
C LEU A 856 -29.38 -4.86 -1.05
N GLU A 857 -28.67 -3.84 -0.60
CA GLU A 857 -27.22 -3.86 -0.37
C GLU A 857 -26.91 -3.46 1.07
N ILE A 858 -26.08 -4.26 1.76
CA ILE A 858 -25.58 -3.95 3.11
C ILE A 858 -24.07 -4.19 3.13
N ARG A 859 -23.28 -3.16 3.47
CA ARG A 859 -21.80 -3.25 3.60
C ARG A 859 -21.33 -2.78 4.96
N PHE A 860 -20.20 -3.34 5.41
CA PHE A 860 -19.43 -2.87 6.57
C PHE A 860 -20.23 -2.78 7.88
N GLY A 861 -20.66 -3.93 8.40
CA GLY A 861 -21.18 -3.97 9.78
C GLY A 861 -21.90 -5.26 10.18
N LEU A 862 -22.29 -6.09 9.22
CA LEU A 862 -23.01 -7.34 9.48
C LEU A 862 -22.06 -8.45 9.97
N ASP A 863 -22.52 -9.25 10.93
CA ASP A 863 -21.86 -10.46 11.43
C ASP A 863 -22.75 -11.71 11.24
N ASP A 864 -22.35 -12.84 11.85
CA ASP A 864 -23.13 -14.09 11.86
C ASP A 864 -24.53 -13.96 12.49
N PHE A 865 -24.75 -13.01 13.40
CA PHE A 865 -26.07 -12.76 14.02
C PHE A 865 -26.95 -11.89 13.11
N GLY A 866 -26.37 -10.83 12.52
CA GLY A 866 -27.05 -10.03 11.50
C GLY A 866 -27.47 -10.88 10.29
N ALA A 867 -26.59 -11.77 9.82
CA ALA A 867 -26.89 -12.73 8.75
C ALA A 867 -28.03 -13.70 9.11
N GLN A 868 -28.14 -14.15 10.37
CA GLN A 868 -29.26 -14.98 10.83
C GLN A 868 -30.61 -14.24 10.74
N VAL A 869 -30.68 -12.96 11.11
CA VAL A 869 -31.95 -12.21 11.03
C VAL A 869 -32.33 -11.93 9.58
N ILE A 870 -31.36 -11.54 8.72
CA ILE A 870 -31.60 -11.41 7.27
C ILE A 870 -32.09 -12.73 6.67
N ALA A 871 -31.54 -13.86 7.10
CA ALA A 871 -32.03 -15.18 6.70
C ALA A 871 -33.49 -15.45 7.14
N THR A 872 -33.96 -14.93 8.28
CA THR A 872 -35.40 -15.01 8.63
C THR A 872 -36.28 -14.21 7.67
N SER A 873 -35.83 -13.01 7.28
CA SER A 873 -36.51 -12.20 6.26
C SER A 873 -36.48 -12.87 4.88
N LEU A 874 -35.35 -13.49 4.48
CA LEU A 874 -35.23 -14.25 3.23
C LEU A 874 -36.14 -15.48 3.17
N LYS A 875 -36.40 -16.16 4.30
CA LYS A 875 -37.36 -17.27 4.40
C LYS A 875 -38.82 -16.81 4.16
N GLN A 876 -39.12 -15.52 4.31
CA GLN A 876 -40.44 -14.91 4.05
C GLN A 876 -40.49 -14.01 2.80
N ASN A 877 -39.32 -13.72 2.20
CA ASN A 877 -39.17 -12.82 1.08
C ASN A 877 -39.91 -13.33 -0.17
N SER A 878 -40.85 -12.52 -0.66
CA SER A 878 -41.63 -12.75 -1.87
C SER A 878 -41.46 -11.65 -2.94
N TRP A 879 -40.50 -10.73 -2.75
CA TRP A 879 -40.36 -9.48 -3.52
C TRP A 879 -38.93 -9.16 -4.00
N MET A 880 -37.91 -9.42 -3.18
CA MET A 880 -36.50 -9.07 -3.43
C MET A 880 -35.85 -10.10 -4.34
N THR A 881 -35.24 -9.61 -5.42
CA THR A 881 -34.55 -10.37 -6.47
C THR A 881 -33.03 -10.33 -6.35
N GLU A 882 -32.49 -9.31 -5.69
CA GLU A 882 -31.04 -9.09 -5.58
C GLU A 882 -30.64 -8.70 -4.16
N LEU A 883 -29.62 -9.38 -3.64
CA LEU A 883 -29.08 -9.15 -2.31
C LEU A 883 -27.56 -9.09 -2.39
N ASP A 884 -26.99 -7.96 -2.00
CA ASP A 884 -25.56 -7.79 -1.82
C ASP A 884 -25.25 -7.63 -0.31
N LEU A 885 -24.38 -8.51 0.19
CA LEU A 885 -23.89 -8.55 1.57
C LEU A 885 -22.35 -8.55 1.60
N ASN A 886 -21.69 -8.02 0.57
CA ASN A 886 -20.24 -8.04 0.49
C ASN A 886 -19.54 -7.18 1.58
N SER A 887 -18.27 -7.48 1.82
CA SER A 887 -17.42 -6.77 2.80
C SER A 887 -18.02 -6.74 4.21
N ASN A 888 -18.48 -7.90 4.68
CA ASN A 888 -19.07 -8.09 6.01
C ASN A 888 -18.40 -9.26 6.77
N LYS A 889 -18.58 -9.28 8.10
CA LYS A 889 -18.01 -10.29 9.00
C LYS A 889 -18.90 -11.54 9.10
N ILE A 890 -19.49 -11.95 7.98
CA ILE A 890 -20.30 -13.18 7.88
C ILE A 890 -19.35 -14.37 7.87
N GLY A 891 -19.45 -15.23 8.88
CA GLY A 891 -18.71 -16.46 9.01
C GLY A 891 -19.53 -17.70 8.57
N PRO A 892 -19.09 -18.91 8.98
CA PRO A 892 -19.77 -20.15 8.62
C PRO A 892 -21.22 -20.25 9.14
N ILE A 893 -21.55 -19.59 10.26
CA ILE A 893 -22.87 -19.73 10.91
C ILE A 893 -23.91 -18.87 10.17
N GLY A 894 -23.55 -17.65 9.80
CA GLY A 894 -24.35 -16.78 8.93
C GLY A 894 -24.49 -17.36 7.53
N ALA A 895 -23.42 -17.96 6.99
CA ALA A 895 -23.45 -18.71 5.74
C ALA A 895 -24.50 -19.85 5.78
N GLN A 896 -24.54 -20.63 6.87
CA GLN A 896 -25.55 -21.67 7.05
C GLN A 896 -26.97 -21.09 7.13
N ALA A 897 -27.17 -20.00 7.89
CA ALA A 897 -28.49 -19.39 8.01
C ALA A 897 -29.02 -18.90 6.66
N ILE A 898 -28.17 -18.24 5.86
CA ILE A 898 -28.49 -17.80 4.49
C ILE A 898 -28.77 -19.01 3.58
N ALA A 899 -27.96 -20.07 3.65
CA ALA A 899 -28.19 -21.30 2.89
C ALA A 899 -29.56 -21.94 3.18
N GLU A 900 -29.94 -22.07 4.47
CA GLU A 900 -31.26 -22.56 4.86
C GLU A 900 -32.41 -21.66 4.37
N ALA A 901 -32.15 -20.37 4.17
CA ALA A 901 -33.14 -19.45 3.62
C ALA A 901 -33.29 -19.60 2.10
N LEU A 902 -32.17 -19.76 1.38
CA LEU A 902 -32.16 -20.01 -0.06
C LEU A 902 -32.89 -21.30 -0.45
N MET A 903 -32.88 -22.33 0.40
CA MET A 903 -33.67 -23.57 0.19
C MET A 903 -35.19 -23.34 0.14
N GLN A 904 -35.68 -22.22 0.67
CA GLN A 904 -37.12 -21.86 0.71
C GLN A 904 -37.44 -20.64 -0.16
N ASN A 905 -36.45 -19.79 -0.44
CA ASN A 905 -36.63 -18.60 -1.25
C ASN A 905 -36.84 -18.95 -2.73
N THR A 906 -37.83 -18.31 -3.36
CA THR A 906 -38.22 -18.55 -4.76
C THR A 906 -38.22 -17.26 -5.61
N LYS A 907 -37.45 -16.24 -5.18
CA LYS A 907 -37.43 -14.90 -5.77
C LYS A 907 -36.04 -14.30 -5.95
N LEU A 908 -35.09 -14.65 -5.09
CA LEU A 908 -33.72 -14.18 -5.20
C LEU A 908 -33.06 -14.82 -6.43
N THR A 909 -32.59 -13.97 -7.33
CA THR A 909 -31.86 -14.31 -8.56
C THR A 909 -30.37 -13.96 -8.46
N ILE A 910 -30.01 -12.95 -7.66
CA ILE A 910 -28.63 -12.49 -7.48
C ILE A 910 -28.28 -12.45 -5.99
N LEU A 911 -27.16 -13.08 -5.62
CA LEU A 911 -26.58 -13.03 -4.27
C LEU A 911 -25.09 -12.72 -4.35
N ASN A 912 -24.66 -11.62 -3.74
CA ASN A 912 -23.24 -11.31 -3.52
C ASN A 912 -22.90 -11.49 -2.03
N LEU A 913 -21.86 -12.29 -1.77
CA LEU A 913 -21.29 -12.55 -0.44
C LEU A 913 -19.78 -12.32 -0.45
N SER A 914 -19.22 -11.60 -1.43
CA SER A 914 -17.77 -11.42 -1.57
C SER A 914 -17.13 -10.72 -0.37
N SER A 915 -15.84 -11.01 -0.13
CA SER A 915 -15.05 -10.45 0.98
C SER A 915 -15.69 -10.71 2.36
N THR A 916 -16.16 -11.94 2.57
CA THR A 916 -16.69 -12.45 3.85
C THR A 916 -15.86 -13.63 4.36
N GLN A 917 -16.15 -14.15 5.56
CA GLN A 917 -15.32 -15.14 6.26
C GLN A 917 -15.93 -16.56 6.25
N LEU A 918 -16.61 -16.93 5.15
CA LEU A 918 -17.40 -18.17 5.05
C LEU A 918 -16.57 -19.44 5.27
N GLY A 919 -15.37 -19.50 4.69
CA GLY A 919 -14.50 -20.67 4.71
C GLY A 919 -15.10 -21.93 4.07
N ASP A 920 -14.38 -23.05 4.20
CA ASP A 920 -14.82 -24.36 3.67
C ASP A 920 -16.19 -24.81 4.22
N ALA A 921 -16.48 -24.54 5.49
CA ALA A 921 -17.74 -24.92 6.12
C ALA A 921 -18.94 -24.07 5.65
N GLY A 922 -18.75 -22.77 5.42
CA GLY A 922 -19.78 -21.92 4.82
C GLY A 922 -20.03 -22.28 3.36
N ALA A 923 -18.99 -22.62 2.60
CA ALA A 923 -19.09 -23.15 1.24
C ALA A 923 -19.88 -24.48 1.19
N GLU A 924 -19.65 -25.41 2.12
CA GLU A 924 -20.41 -26.66 2.23
C GLU A 924 -21.89 -26.41 2.59
N ALA A 925 -22.20 -25.36 3.35
CA ALA A 925 -23.58 -24.99 3.64
C ALA A 925 -24.27 -24.42 2.39
N ILE A 926 -23.63 -23.49 1.68
CA ILE A 926 -24.14 -22.88 0.44
C ILE A 926 -24.32 -23.94 -0.67
N SER A 927 -23.45 -24.94 -0.79
CA SER A 927 -23.60 -25.99 -1.81
C SER A 927 -24.91 -26.79 -1.66
N LYS A 928 -25.31 -27.10 -0.42
CA LYS A 928 -26.57 -27.78 -0.11
C LYS A 928 -27.79 -26.94 -0.47
N ALA A 929 -27.68 -25.61 -0.42
CA ALA A 929 -28.72 -24.71 -0.91
C ALA A 929 -28.77 -24.67 -2.44
N LEU A 930 -27.61 -24.60 -3.12
CA LEU A 930 -27.51 -24.66 -4.58
C LEU A 930 -28.10 -25.95 -5.17
N ARG A 931 -28.06 -27.08 -4.45
CA ARG A 931 -28.74 -28.31 -4.87
C ARG A 931 -30.26 -28.14 -5.07
N VAL A 932 -30.89 -27.29 -4.27
CA VAL A 932 -32.36 -27.17 -4.17
C VAL A 932 -32.87 -25.88 -4.80
N ASN A 933 -32.12 -24.78 -4.69
CA ASN A 933 -32.51 -23.49 -5.24
C ASN A 933 -32.21 -23.43 -6.75
N THR A 934 -33.28 -23.32 -7.55
CA THR A 934 -33.21 -23.14 -9.01
C THR A 934 -33.60 -21.72 -9.45
N THR A 935 -33.64 -20.74 -8.54
CA THR A 935 -33.99 -19.34 -8.85
C THR A 935 -32.78 -18.43 -8.89
N LEU A 936 -31.72 -18.77 -8.15
CA LEU A 936 -30.47 -18.02 -8.14
C LEU A 936 -29.73 -18.22 -9.47
N THR A 937 -29.57 -17.14 -10.23
CA THR A 937 -28.85 -17.10 -11.51
C THR A 937 -27.42 -16.60 -11.35
N THR A 938 -27.16 -15.74 -10.36
CA THR A 938 -25.83 -15.18 -10.08
C THR A 938 -25.46 -15.38 -8.61
N LEU A 939 -24.28 -15.93 -8.37
CA LEU A 939 -23.67 -16.06 -7.05
C LEU A 939 -22.24 -15.54 -7.08
N ASN A 940 -21.88 -14.68 -6.13
CA ASN A 940 -20.50 -14.24 -5.94
C ASN A 940 -19.99 -14.64 -4.54
N LEU A 941 -18.92 -15.46 -4.52
CA LEU A 941 -18.16 -15.92 -3.37
C LEU A 941 -16.67 -15.55 -3.47
N ARG A 942 -16.35 -14.44 -4.15
CA ARG A 942 -14.98 -13.91 -4.27
C ARG A 942 -14.41 -13.57 -2.90
N GLU A 943 -13.14 -13.93 -2.66
CA GLU A 943 -12.41 -13.55 -1.44
C GLU A 943 -13.06 -14.05 -0.12
N CYS A 944 -13.75 -15.20 -0.17
CA CYS A 944 -14.52 -15.77 0.94
C CYS A 944 -13.75 -16.77 1.84
N TRP A 945 -12.42 -16.79 1.74
CA TRP A 945 -11.51 -17.72 2.42
C TRP A 945 -11.79 -19.22 2.12
N ILE A 946 -12.34 -19.52 0.95
CA ILE A 946 -12.70 -20.89 0.54
C ILE A 946 -11.46 -21.65 0.07
N GLY A 947 -11.24 -22.84 0.61
CA GLY A 947 -10.15 -23.73 0.23
C GLY A 947 -10.59 -24.79 -0.79
N SER A 948 -9.72 -25.76 -1.04
CA SER A 948 -10.01 -26.88 -1.93
C SER A 948 -11.21 -27.73 -1.46
N THR A 949 -11.44 -27.85 -0.14
CA THR A 949 -12.55 -28.64 0.41
C THR A 949 -13.90 -28.00 0.11
N GLY A 950 -14.05 -26.70 0.37
CA GLY A 950 -15.26 -25.95 0.08
C GLY A 950 -15.55 -25.88 -1.42
N ALA A 951 -14.50 -25.72 -2.24
CA ALA A 951 -14.63 -25.80 -3.69
C ALA A 951 -15.12 -27.18 -4.18
N MET A 952 -14.61 -28.28 -3.63
CA MET A 952 -15.10 -29.62 -3.94
C MET A 952 -16.57 -29.81 -3.52
N ALA A 953 -16.97 -29.29 -2.35
CA ALA A 953 -18.36 -29.35 -1.87
C ALA A 953 -19.32 -28.54 -2.76
N LEU A 954 -18.92 -27.32 -3.15
CA LEU A 954 -19.65 -26.48 -4.11
C LEU A 954 -19.78 -27.18 -5.47
N ALA A 955 -18.68 -27.72 -5.99
CA ALA A 955 -18.65 -28.40 -7.29
C ALA A 955 -19.55 -29.65 -7.35
N GLU A 956 -19.66 -30.43 -6.28
CA GLU A 956 -20.44 -31.68 -6.32
C GLU A 956 -21.94 -31.44 -6.51
N GLU A 957 -22.50 -30.46 -5.82
CA GLU A 957 -23.92 -30.10 -5.94
C GLU A 957 -24.19 -29.19 -7.16
N LEU A 958 -23.25 -28.31 -7.53
CA LEU A 958 -23.39 -27.38 -8.67
C LEU A 958 -23.50 -28.10 -10.03
N LYS A 959 -22.97 -29.32 -10.17
CA LYS A 959 -23.19 -30.20 -11.34
C LYS A 959 -24.66 -30.46 -11.65
N GLN A 960 -25.52 -30.45 -10.62
CA GLN A 960 -26.95 -30.77 -10.72
C GLN A 960 -27.84 -29.52 -10.66
N ASN A 961 -27.27 -28.33 -10.40
CA ASN A 961 -28.03 -27.09 -10.40
C ASN A 961 -28.44 -26.68 -11.83
N VAL A 962 -29.65 -26.14 -11.98
CA VAL A 962 -30.23 -25.74 -13.27
C VAL A 962 -30.70 -24.27 -13.30
N GLY A 963 -30.28 -23.46 -12.32
CA GLY A 963 -30.63 -22.03 -12.22
C GLY A 963 -29.43 -21.11 -12.44
N LEU A 964 -28.25 -21.49 -11.95
CA LEU A 964 -27.06 -20.65 -11.93
C LEU A 964 -26.46 -20.52 -13.33
N THR A 965 -26.27 -19.28 -13.77
CA THR A 965 -25.65 -18.90 -15.03
C THR A 965 -24.33 -18.15 -14.83
N SER A 966 -24.15 -17.46 -13.70
CA SER A 966 -22.92 -16.75 -13.35
C SER A 966 -22.44 -17.11 -11.95
N PHE A 967 -21.15 -17.48 -11.84
CA PHE A 967 -20.52 -17.85 -10.57
C PHE A 967 -19.10 -17.25 -10.46
N ASP A 968 -18.88 -16.42 -9.45
CA ASP A 968 -17.54 -15.90 -9.11
C ASP A 968 -17.04 -16.59 -7.83
N LEU A 969 -15.87 -17.22 -7.94
CA LEU A 969 -15.14 -17.87 -6.84
C LEU A 969 -13.68 -17.38 -6.80
N SER A 970 -13.38 -16.22 -7.38
CA SER A 970 -12.03 -15.65 -7.48
C SER A 970 -11.45 -15.25 -6.11
N ARG A 971 -10.12 -14.99 -6.04
CA ARG A 971 -9.41 -14.62 -4.79
C ARG A 971 -9.58 -15.60 -3.62
N ASN A 972 -9.72 -16.89 -3.91
CA ASN A 972 -9.83 -17.95 -2.90
C ASN A 972 -8.55 -18.81 -2.89
N SER A 973 -8.59 -20.01 -2.32
CA SER A 973 -7.45 -20.93 -2.23
C SER A 973 -7.83 -22.35 -2.67
N ILE A 974 -8.59 -22.45 -3.76
CA ILE A 974 -9.16 -23.72 -4.21
C ILE A 974 -8.11 -24.69 -4.80
N ARG A 975 -7.02 -24.16 -5.39
CA ARG A 975 -5.88 -24.89 -5.98
C ARG A 975 -6.30 -25.89 -7.08
N ASP A 976 -5.33 -26.65 -7.61
CA ASP A 976 -5.57 -27.69 -8.62
C ASP A 976 -6.68 -28.69 -8.24
N SER A 977 -6.82 -29.03 -6.96
CA SER A 977 -7.87 -29.94 -6.50
C SER A 977 -9.28 -29.35 -6.63
N GLY A 978 -9.44 -28.07 -6.33
CA GLY A 978 -10.69 -27.34 -6.57
C GLY A 978 -10.92 -27.05 -8.05
N ALA A 979 -9.87 -26.71 -8.81
CA ALA A 979 -9.95 -26.52 -10.26
C ALA A 979 -10.40 -27.80 -10.99
N ASN A 980 -9.84 -28.96 -10.62
CA ASN A 980 -10.28 -30.28 -11.12
C ASN A 980 -11.74 -30.60 -10.72
N ALA A 981 -12.21 -30.12 -9.57
CA ALA A 981 -13.63 -30.24 -9.20
C ALA A 981 -14.53 -29.35 -10.07
N MET A 982 -14.10 -28.11 -10.35
CA MET A 982 -14.81 -27.19 -11.26
C MET A 982 -14.76 -27.64 -12.72
N ALA A 983 -13.69 -28.30 -13.17
CA ALA A 983 -13.64 -28.99 -14.46
C ALA A 983 -14.74 -30.06 -14.58
N ALA A 984 -15.06 -30.76 -13.49
CA ALA A 984 -16.18 -31.70 -13.45
C ALA A 984 -17.56 -31.00 -13.43
N VAL A 985 -17.66 -29.73 -12.98
CA VAL A 985 -18.86 -28.88 -13.17
C VAL A 985 -18.97 -28.50 -14.65
N ILE A 986 -17.92 -27.90 -15.24
CA ILE A 986 -17.88 -27.49 -16.65
C ILE A 986 -18.23 -28.66 -17.58
N SER A 987 -17.79 -29.88 -17.26
CA SER A 987 -18.07 -31.08 -18.04
C SER A 987 -19.52 -31.61 -17.97
N GLN A 988 -20.37 -31.09 -17.08
CA GLN A 988 -21.67 -31.70 -16.74
C GLN A 988 -22.83 -30.69 -16.60
N ASN A 989 -22.57 -29.52 -16.01
CA ASN A 989 -23.54 -28.45 -15.88
C ASN A 989 -23.77 -27.79 -17.26
N THR A 990 -25.03 -27.55 -17.61
CA THR A 990 -25.44 -26.99 -18.91
C THR A 990 -26.16 -25.63 -18.79
N THR A 991 -26.02 -24.93 -17.66
CA THR A 991 -26.63 -23.62 -17.41
C THR A 991 -25.62 -22.52 -17.13
N LEU A 992 -24.45 -22.87 -16.59
CA LEU A 992 -23.38 -21.93 -16.30
C LEU A 992 -22.80 -21.36 -17.60
N THR A 993 -22.90 -20.03 -17.76
CA THR A 993 -22.37 -19.23 -18.87
C THR A 993 -21.13 -18.43 -18.45
N THR A 994 -20.98 -18.11 -17.16
CA THR A 994 -19.87 -17.28 -16.65
C THR A 994 -19.28 -17.92 -15.39
N LEU A 995 -17.96 -18.07 -15.36
CA LEU A 995 -17.23 -18.61 -14.23
C LEU A 995 -15.91 -17.85 -14.04
N ASP A 996 -15.71 -17.23 -12.86
CA ASP A 996 -14.41 -16.63 -12.47
C ASP A 996 -13.73 -17.51 -11.40
N LEU A 997 -12.51 -17.96 -11.73
CA LEU A 997 -11.60 -18.74 -10.90
C LEU A 997 -10.22 -18.06 -10.77
N GLY A 998 -10.11 -16.75 -11.00
CA GLY A 998 -8.86 -15.99 -10.85
C GLY A 998 -8.34 -15.94 -9.41
N MET A 999 -7.04 -15.65 -9.24
CA MET A 999 -6.35 -15.56 -7.95
C MET A 999 -6.66 -16.72 -6.98
N ASN A 1000 -6.43 -17.96 -7.42
CA ASN A 1000 -6.86 -19.17 -6.70
C ASN A 1000 -5.77 -20.22 -6.46
N HIS A 1001 -4.51 -19.90 -6.77
CA HIS A 1001 -3.36 -20.80 -6.72
C HIS A 1001 -3.56 -22.08 -7.57
N ILE A 1002 -4.18 -21.94 -8.74
CA ILE A 1002 -4.31 -22.99 -9.76
C ILE A 1002 -3.03 -23.02 -10.58
N GLY A 1003 -2.41 -24.20 -10.76
CA GLY A 1003 -1.24 -24.40 -11.62
C GLY A 1003 -1.58 -25.19 -12.88
N ASP A 1004 -0.54 -25.66 -13.59
CA ASP A 1004 -0.66 -26.44 -14.84
C ASP A 1004 -1.65 -27.60 -14.71
N ALA A 1005 -1.56 -28.39 -13.63
CA ALA A 1005 -2.41 -29.56 -13.44
C ALA A 1005 -3.89 -29.23 -13.19
N GLY A 1006 -4.22 -28.02 -12.74
CA GLY A 1006 -5.60 -27.52 -12.70
C GLY A 1006 -6.05 -26.95 -14.04
N ALA A 1007 -5.18 -26.20 -14.72
CA ALA A 1007 -5.44 -25.62 -16.04
C ALA A 1007 -5.68 -26.69 -17.12
N GLU A 1008 -4.86 -27.74 -17.17
CA GLU A 1008 -5.04 -28.91 -18.06
C GLU A 1008 -6.43 -29.54 -17.90
N ARG A 1009 -6.94 -29.64 -16.66
CA ARG A 1009 -8.27 -30.22 -16.39
C ARG A 1009 -9.41 -29.31 -16.82
N LEU A 1010 -9.26 -28.00 -16.62
CA LEU A 1010 -10.21 -27.02 -17.12
C LEU A 1010 -10.25 -27.05 -18.66
N ALA A 1011 -9.09 -27.17 -19.32
CA ALA A 1011 -9.00 -27.38 -20.77
C ALA A 1011 -9.68 -28.69 -21.24
N GLU A 1012 -9.43 -29.84 -20.58
CA GLU A 1012 -10.11 -31.12 -20.87
C GLU A 1012 -11.63 -31.03 -20.78
N ALA A 1013 -12.14 -30.19 -19.87
CA ALA A 1013 -13.57 -29.94 -19.67
C ALA A 1013 -14.14 -28.95 -20.70
N LEU A 1014 -13.42 -27.87 -21.01
CA LEU A 1014 -13.78 -26.90 -22.05
C LEU A 1014 -13.97 -27.58 -23.41
N LEU A 1015 -13.13 -28.55 -23.79
CA LEU A 1015 -13.29 -29.32 -25.03
C LEU A 1015 -14.63 -30.08 -25.16
N ARG A 1016 -15.43 -30.16 -24.08
CA ARG A 1016 -16.72 -30.86 -24.04
C ARG A 1016 -17.89 -29.94 -23.70
N ASN A 1017 -17.62 -28.77 -23.14
CA ASN A 1017 -18.65 -27.85 -22.71
C ASN A 1017 -19.08 -26.93 -23.87
N THR A 1018 -20.39 -26.77 -24.05
CA THR A 1018 -20.99 -25.94 -25.11
C THR A 1018 -21.89 -24.84 -24.55
N THR A 1019 -21.70 -24.42 -23.30
CA THR A 1019 -22.60 -23.51 -22.57
C THR A 1019 -21.87 -22.36 -21.87
N LEU A 1020 -20.66 -22.61 -21.38
CA LEU A 1020 -19.80 -21.62 -20.77
C LEU A 1020 -19.30 -20.66 -21.84
N LYS A 1021 -19.54 -19.37 -21.61
CA LYS A 1021 -19.18 -18.24 -22.48
C LYS A 1021 -17.97 -17.48 -21.98
N VAL A 1022 -17.81 -17.37 -20.67
CA VAL A 1022 -16.68 -16.69 -20.04
C VAL A 1022 -16.08 -17.61 -18.99
N LEU A 1023 -14.78 -17.90 -19.13
CA LEU A 1023 -13.95 -18.44 -18.06
C LEU A 1023 -12.80 -17.48 -17.79
N ASP A 1024 -12.72 -16.97 -16.56
CA ASP A 1024 -11.59 -16.15 -16.12
C ASP A 1024 -10.73 -16.92 -15.10
N LEU A 1025 -9.43 -16.83 -15.28
CA LEU A 1025 -8.37 -17.52 -14.56
C LEU A 1025 -7.21 -16.57 -14.22
N TRP A 1026 -7.42 -15.26 -14.33
CA TRP A 1026 -6.42 -14.22 -14.07
C TRP A 1026 -5.60 -14.42 -12.79
N TYR A 1027 -4.29 -14.13 -12.84
CA TYR A 1027 -3.39 -14.18 -11.68
C TYR A 1027 -3.40 -15.53 -10.92
N ASN A 1028 -3.47 -16.64 -11.66
CA ASN A 1028 -3.16 -17.98 -11.15
C ASN A 1028 -1.68 -18.37 -11.37
N GLU A 1029 -1.27 -19.53 -10.87
CA GLU A 1029 0.11 -20.07 -10.94
C GLU A 1029 0.30 -20.96 -12.19
N ILE A 1030 -0.41 -20.65 -13.28
CA ILE A 1030 -0.39 -21.40 -14.54
C ILE A 1030 0.93 -21.12 -15.28
N GLY A 1031 1.57 -22.16 -15.82
CA GLY A 1031 2.77 -22.07 -16.64
C GLY A 1031 2.54 -22.56 -18.08
N GLU A 1032 3.63 -22.65 -18.84
CA GLU A 1032 3.64 -22.95 -20.28
C GLU A 1032 2.83 -24.21 -20.67
N ALA A 1033 2.76 -25.22 -19.79
CA ALA A 1033 1.98 -26.44 -20.05
C ALA A 1033 0.46 -26.20 -19.89
N GLY A 1034 0.04 -25.51 -18.83
CA GLY A 1034 -1.36 -25.14 -18.62
C GLY A 1034 -1.85 -24.08 -19.62
N GLU A 1035 -1.01 -23.09 -19.96
CA GLU A 1035 -1.28 -22.12 -21.02
C GLU A 1035 -1.52 -22.81 -22.37
N LEU A 1036 -0.60 -23.70 -22.78
CA LEU A 1036 -0.74 -24.47 -24.02
C LEU A 1036 -1.99 -25.36 -24.03
N ALA A 1037 -2.37 -25.95 -22.90
CA ALA A 1037 -3.59 -26.74 -22.80
C ALA A 1037 -4.85 -25.86 -22.99
N LEU A 1038 -4.87 -24.66 -22.39
CA LEU A 1038 -5.96 -23.70 -22.50
C LEU A 1038 -6.10 -23.12 -23.93
N ASP A 1039 -4.99 -22.75 -24.58
CA ASP A 1039 -5.01 -22.33 -25.99
C ASP A 1039 -5.54 -23.43 -26.92
N ASN A 1040 -5.09 -24.68 -26.75
CA ASN A 1040 -5.61 -25.82 -27.52
C ASN A 1040 -7.11 -26.08 -27.28
N ALA A 1041 -7.65 -25.72 -26.11
CA ALA A 1041 -9.07 -25.80 -25.82
C ALA A 1041 -9.86 -24.63 -26.42
N LEU A 1042 -9.28 -23.42 -26.45
CA LEU A 1042 -9.89 -22.24 -27.06
C LEU A 1042 -10.02 -22.39 -28.58
N ASP A 1043 -8.97 -22.88 -29.27
CA ASP A 1043 -8.98 -23.17 -30.71
C ASP A 1043 -10.06 -24.19 -31.14
N GLN A 1044 -10.56 -25.01 -30.20
CA GLN A 1044 -11.50 -26.09 -30.47
C GLN A 1044 -12.90 -25.86 -29.87
N ASN A 1045 -13.06 -25.02 -28.84
CA ASN A 1045 -14.35 -24.70 -28.25
C ASN A 1045 -14.99 -23.47 -28.92
N SER A 1046 -15.82 -23.71 -29.93
CA SER A 1046 -16.60 -22.66 -30.62
C SER A 1046 -17.80 -22.12 -29.84
N ALA A 1047 -17.95 -22.45 -28.55
CA ALA A 1047 -18.99 -21.92 -27.67
C ALA A 1047 -18.46 -20.90 -26.67
N LEU A 1048 -17.16 -20.96 -26.31
CA LEU A 1048 -16.53 -20.04 -25.38
C LEU A 1048 -16.24 -18.69 -26.07
N ASP A 1049 -16.74 -17.59 -25.52
CA ASP A 1049 -16.59 -16.24 -26.08
C ASP A 1049 -15.38 -15.50 -25.50
N TRP A 1050 -14.98 -15.82 -24.26
CA TRP A 1050 -13.81 -15.26 -23.58
C TRP A 1050 -13.12 -16.33 -22.69
N LEU A 1051 -11.82 -16.50 -22.86
CA LEU A 1051 -10.94 -17.25 -21.96
C LEU A 1051 -9.75 -16.36 -21.57
N LYS A 1052 -9.66 -15.96 -20.30
CA LYS A 1052 -8.61 -15.07 -19.78
C LYS A 1052 -7.80 -15.79 -18.72
N TYR A 1053 -6.48 -15.89 -18.91
CA TYR A 1053 -5.61 -16.67 -18.01
C TYR A 1053 -4.20 -16.10 -17.84
N GLY A 1054 -3.79 -15.16 -18.71
CA GLY A 1054 -2.53 -14.41 -18.59
C GLY A 1054 -2.74 -12.96 -18.15
N PRO A 1055 -1.66 -12.17 -17.99
CA PRO A 1055 -1.76 -10.76 -17.60
C PRO A 1055 -2.25 -9.82 -18.72
N PHE A 1056 -2.17 -10.23 -20.00
CA PHE A 1056 -2.51 -9.40 -21.16
C PHE A 1056 -3.10 -10.20 -22.35
N ARG A 1057 -3.90 -11.25 -22.07
CA ARG A 1057 -4.76 -11.97 -23.02
C ARG A 1057 -6.05 -12.39 -22.33
#